data_AF-A0A8S9GPF1-F1
#
_entry.id   AF-A0A8S9GPF1-F1
#
_cell.length_a   1.000
_cell.length_b   1.000
_cell.length_c   1.000
_cell.angle_alpha   90.00
_cell.angle_beta   90.00
_cell.angle_gamma   90.00
#
_symmetry.space_group_name_H-M   'P 1'
#
loop_
_entity.id
_entity.type
_entity.pdbx_description
1 polymer ?
#
loop_
_entity_poly.entity_id
_entity_poly.type
_entity_poly.pdbx_seq_one_letter_code
_entity_poly.pdbx_strand_id
1 'polypeptide(L)'
;MPSRLPPVVFYAPKELGGLGMLSMGHILIPQSDLKHSKQTDVGVTHFRSGMSHEEDQLIPNLYRYIQPWESEFIDSQRVWAEGIPRINTLFQKDRHTLAYDKGWRVRTEFKQYQVLKQNPFWWTHQRHEGKLWNLNNYRTDVIQALGGVEGILEHTLFKGTYFPTWEGLFWEKASGFEESMKYKKLTNAQRSGLNQIPNRRFTLWWSPTINRANVYLGFQVQLDLTGVFMHGKIPTLKISLIQIFRAHLWQKIHESVVMDLCHELEALEIETVQKETIHPRKSYKMNSSCADVLLFASGKWPMSKPSLLAESKDAFDQKASNKYWIDVQLRWGDYDSHDIERYARAKFMDYTADNLHSAFGNWFPGSKPLLTQAMNKIMKANPGDRIRKGLQLYSSEPTEPYLSSQNYGEIFNNPIKWFVDDTNVYRVTIHKTLASVTQPVTKPINGAVFVFNPRTGQLFLKVIHTSVWAGQKRLAQLAKWKTAEEVAALVRSLPVEEQPKQIIVTRKGMLDPLEVHLLDFPNVVIKGSELQLPFQACLKIEKFGNMILKATEPKMVLFNIYDDWLKSVSSYTCFSRLILILRALHANNEKAKMLLRPDKSVVTEPHHIWPSLTDDQWMKVEVALRDLILSYYVKKNNVNTSALTQSEMRDIILGAEITPPSQQRQQIAEIEKQASQAVAVTTKTRNVHGDELIISTVTPYEQAAFNSKTDWRVRAISATNLYLRVNHIYVNSDNVNESGYTYNMPKNLLKSAPDNPRVKEIRCCDGATAGKLPGCSLAVVLPENDLLNGLEPLGWLHTQSNELPALSPQDVVSHSRILEKNKRQWDGDKCIIMTCSFTPGSFSLTA
;
A
#
# COMPACT_ATOMS: atom_id res chain seq x y z
N MET A 1 -10.61 34.84 21.78
CA MET A 1 -10.01 34.63 20.44
C MET A 1 -8.50 34.41 20.51
N PRO A 2 -7.66 35.32 21.08
CA PRO A 2 -6.21 35.11 21.18
C PRO A 2 -5.82 33.77 21.81
N SER A 3 -6.48 33.40 22.91
CA SER A 3 -6.32 32.14 23.65
C SER A 3 -6.53 30.83 22.84
N ARG A 4 -7.00 30.92 21.59
CA ARG A 4 -7.09 29.78 20.64
C ARG A 4 -5.76 29.44 19.97
N LEU A 5 -4.84 30.40 19.93
CA LEU A 5 -3.59 30.36 19.16
C LEU A 5 -2.43 30.92 20.00
N PRO A 6 -2.05 30.25 21.11
CA PRO A 6 -0.90 30.66 21.91
C PRO A 6 0.41 30.59 21.09
N PRO A 7 1.47 31.33 21.48
CA PRO A 7 2.71 31.46 20.70
C PRO A 7 3.33 30.12 20.27
N VAL A 8 3.24 29.09 21.12
CA VAL A 8 3.69 27.72 20.86
C VAL A 8 3.22 27.16 19.50
N VAL A 9 1.98 27.43 19.08
CA VAL A 9 1.41 26.92 17.81
C VAL A 9 2.16 27.47 16.58
N PHE A 10 2.69 28.69 16.69
CA PHE A 10 3.42 29.38 15.62
C PHE A 10 4.93 29.12 15.67
N TYR A 11 5.52 29.20 16.86
CA TYR A 11 6.97 29.22 17.06
C TYR A 11 7.58 27.84 17.32
N ALA A 12 6.80 26.85 17.77
CA ALA A 12 7.32 25.49 17.93
C ALA A 12 7.91 24.96 16.60
N PRO A 13 9.06 24.27 16.63
CA PRO A 13 9.69 23.73 15.41
C PRO A 13 8.81 22.74 14.66
N LYS A 14 9.11 22.57 13.36
CA LYS A 14 8.33 21.71 12.45
C LYS A 14 8.48 20.22 12.77
N GLU A 15 9.60 19.88 13.39
CA GLU A 15 9.90 18.58 13.98
C GLU A 15 8.87 18.21 15.05
N LEU A 16 8.47 19.17 15.89
CA LEU A 16 7.40 19.04 16.90
C LEU A 16 6.00 19.39 16.36
N GLY A 17 5.83 19.43 15.03
CA GLY A 17 4.54 19.69 14.37
C GLY A 17 4.05 21.14 14.41
N GLY A 18 4.86 22.09 14.88
CA GLY A 18 4.57 23.53 14.83
C GLY A 18 4.85 24.15 13.46
N LEU A 19 4.52 25.43 13.30
CA LEU A 19 4.78 26.14 12.03
C LEU A 19 6.27 26.52 11.85
N GLY A 20 7.07 26.52 12.92
CA GLY A 20 8.48 26.91 12.90
C GLY A 20 8.69 28.32 12.35
N MET A 21 7.87 29.28 12.80
CA MET A 21 8.04 30.69 12.44
C MET A 21 9.28 31.29 13.13
N LEU A 22 9.95 32.23 12.46
CA LEU A 22 11.04 33.02 13.05
C LEU A 22 10.45 34.31 13.59
N SER A 23 10.77 34.69 14.83
CA SER A 23 10.22 35.87 15.48
C SER A 23 11.17 37.06 15.39
N MET A 24 10.58 38.22 15.10
CA MET A 24 11.23 39.53 15.16
C MET A 24 10.25 40.60 15.68
N GLY A 25 9.09 40.18 16.23
CA GLY A 25 8.02 41.07 16.73
C GLY A 25 7.97 41.22 18.25
N HIS A 26 8.51 40.24 19.00
CA HIS A 26 8.64 40.31 20.46
C HIS A 26 9.86 41.16 20.84
N ILE A 27 9.78 42.46 20.55
CA ILE A 27 10.81 43.45 20.82
C ILE A 27 10.18 44.62 21.58
N LEU A 28 10.89 45.13 22.57
CA LEU A 28 10.62 46.41 23.19
C LEU A 28 11.10 47.54 22.26
N ILE A 29 10.17 48.26 21.64
CA ILE A 29 10.45 49.32 20.66
C ILE A 29 10.76 50.62 21.42
N PRO A 30 11.91 51.30 21.14
CA PRO A 30 12.22 52.63 21.68
C PRO A 30 11.10 53.64 21.45
N GLN A 31 10.78 54.44 22.47
CA GLN A 31 9.72 55.46 22.38
C GLN A 31 10.22 56.84 21.89
N SER A 32 11.53 56.96 21.61
CA SER A 32 12.21 58.15 21.07
C SER A 32 11.67 58.63 19.72
N ASP A 33 11.24 57.68 18.87
CA ASP A 33 11.08 57.90 17.44
C ASP A 33 9.79 58.67 17.05
N LEU A 34 9.01 59.13 18.04
CA LEU A 34 7.70 59.76 17.84
C LEU A 34 7.64 61.28 18.07
N LYS A 35 8.76 61.94 18.43
CA LYS A 35 8.85 63.42 18.47
C LYS A 35 10.23 63.94 18.03
N HIS A 36 10.35 64.30 16.76
CA HIS A 36 11.46 65.11 16.19
C HIS A 36 12.89 64.74 16.62
N SER A 37 13.39 63.58 16.16
CA SER A 37 14.81 63.26 16.22
C SER A 37 15.63 64.09 15.20
N LYS A 38 16.05 65.30 15.59
CA LYS A 38 17.35 65.83 15.12
C LYS A 38 18.44 65.25 16.02
N GLN A 39 19.56 64.86 15.42
CA GLN A 39 20.58 64.04 16.06
C GLN A 39 21.30 64.78 17.21
N THR A 40 21.16 64.25 18.42
CA THR A 40 22.02 64.48 19.58
C THR A 40 22.13 63.18 20.34
N ASP A 41 23.34 62.72 20.66
CA ASP A 41 23.60 61.35 21.12
C ASP A 41 23.27 61.13 22.62
N VAL A 42 21.99 61.22 22.96
CA VAL A 42 21.44 60.96 24.30
C VAL A 42 20.56 59.72 24.25
N GLY A 43 20.79 58.77 25.16
CA GLY A 43 20.25 57.41 25.08
C GLY A 43 18.74 57.25 25.31
N VAL A 44 18.21 56.10 24.88
CA VAL A 44 16.79 55.73 24.98
C VAL A 44 16.37 55.49 26.44
N THR A 45 15.29 56.14 26.88
CA THR A 45 14.76 56.06 28.26
C THR A 45 13.43 55.30 28.39
N HIS A 46 12.70 55.06 27.31
CA HIS A 46 11.36 54.44 27.35
C HIS A 46 11.15 53.45 26.20
N PHE A 47 10.30 52.45 26.45
CA PHE A 47 10.02 51.33 25.54
C PHE A 47 8.53 50.98 25.48
N ARG A 48 8.07 50.46 24.34
CA ARG A 48 6.73 49.92 24.10
C ARG A 48 6.79 48.46 23.68
N SER A 49 5.93 47.59 24.20
CA SER A 49 5.85 46.20 23.71
C SER A 49 5.32 46.12 22.28
N GLY A 50 6.00 45.33 21.43
CA GLY A 50 5.58 45.07 20.05
C GLY A 50 4.48 44.02 19.90
N MET A 51 4.37 43.05 20.81
CA MET A 51 3.36 41.97 20.77
C MET A 51 2.89 41.59 22.19
N SER A 52 1.75 40.90 22.28
CA SER A 52 1.19 40.40 23.54
C SER A 52 1.83 39.09 23.99
N HIS A 53 2.29 39.04 25.23
CA HIS A 53 2.76 37.82 25.89
C HIS A 53 1.69 37.29 26.85
N GLU A 54 1.63 35.97 27.00
CA GLU A 54 1.07 35.31 28.18
C GLU A 54 2.29 34.93 29.06
N GLU A 55 2.26 35.24 30.36
CA GLU A 55 3.23 34.83 31.40
C GLU A 55 4.73 35.08 31.11
N ASP A 56 5.16 36.34 30.93
CA ASP A 56 6.57 36.80 30.80
C ASP A 56 7.46 36.05 29.77
N GLN A 57 6.86 35.22 28.92
CA GLN A 57 7.56 34.27 28.07
C GLN A 57 8.22 34.94 26.86
N LEU A 58 9.51 35.29 26.99
CA LEU A 58 10.28 35.96 25.95
C LEU A 58 10.67 35.00 24.81
N ILE A 59 9.87 34.98 23.74
CA ILE A 59 10.20 34.30 22.48
C ILE A 59 11.51 34.91 21.90
N PRO A 60 12.54 34.09 21.62
CA PRO A 60 13.79 34.56 21.02
C PRO A 60 13.60 35.39 19.74
N ASN A 61 14.36 36.49 19.65
CA ASN A 61 14.39 37.37 18.49
C ASN A 61 15.52 36.97 17.53
N LEU A 62 15.17 36.71 16.27
CA LEU A 62 16.08 36.34 15.18
C LEU A 62 17.32 37.23 15.06
N TYR A 63 17.21 38.54 15.35
CA TYR A 63 18.33 39.49 15.28
C TYR A 63 19.54 39.08 16.14
N ARG A 64 19.31 38.42 17.30
CA ARG A 64 20.41 37.95 18.19
C ARG A 64 21.19 36.74 17.64
N TYR A 65 20.71 36.14 16.55
CA TYR A 65 21.26 34.90 15.96
C TYR A 65 21.87 35.11 14.57
N ILE A 66 22.00 36.36 14.14
CA ILE A 66 22.71 36.78 12.93
C ILE A 66 23.87 37.63 13.40
N GLN A 67 25.11 37.17 13.16
CA GLN A 67 26.30 37.92 13.53
C GLN A 67 26.36 39.24 12.72
N PRO A 68 26.66 40.39 13.34
CA PRO A 68 26.79 41.66 12.61
C PRO A 68 27.89 41.57 11.55
N TRP A 69 27.67 42.22 10.41
CA TRP A 69 28.63 42.24 9.29
C TRP A 69 30.02 42.70 9.70
N GLU A 70 30.12 43.72 10.57
CA GLU A 70 31.39 44.21 11.11
C GLU A 70 32.18 43.08 11.82
N SER A 71 31.51 42.33 12.69
CA SER A 71 32.11 41.20 13.40
C SER A 71 32.47 40.06 12.45
N GLU A 72 31.64 39.77 11.44
CA GLU A 72 31.96 38.79 10.39
C GLU A 72 33.18 39.20 9.55
N PHE A 73 33.33 40.49 9.24
CA PHE A 73 34.49 40.99 8.50
C PHE A 73 35.77 40.94 9.32
N ILE A 74 35.73 41.36 10.60
CA ILE A 74 36.87 41.27 11.53
C ILE A 74 37.27 39.79 11.75
N ASP A 75 36.30 38.89 11.97
CA ASP A 75 36.57 37.47 12.10
C ASP A 75 37.12 36.87 10.80
N SER A 76 36.57 37.22 9.65
CA SER A 76 37.05 36.71 8.36
C SER A 76 38.46 37.23 8.03
N GLN A 77 38.79 38.49 8.33
CA GLN A 77 40.14 39.02 8.20
C GLN A 77 41.11 38.27 9.13
N ARG A 78 40.72 38.03 10.38
CA ARG A 78 41.52 37.26 11.37
C ARG A 78 41.74 35.80 10.96
N VAL A 79 40.75 35.16 10.33
CA VAL A 79 40.81 33.74 9.93
C VAL A 79 41.58 33.52 8.61
N TRP A 80 41.63 34.52 7.72
CA TRP A 80 42.16 34.35 6.36
C TRP A 80 43.32 35.24 5.95
N ALA A 81 43.55 36.37 6.63
CA ALA A 81 44.31 37.53 6.15
C ALA A 81 43.76 38.20 4.86
N GLU A 82 43.17 37.46 3.90
CA GLU A 82 42.51 38.00 2.70
C GLU A 82 41.06 37.50 2.49
N GLY A 83 40.19 37.72 3.49
CA GLY A 83 38.74 37.90 3.27
C GLY A 83 37.81 36.66 3.22
N ILE A 84 36.54 36.91 2.86
CA ILE A 84 35.45 35.91 2.75
C ILE A 84 35.66 35.10 1.45
N PRO A 85 35.71 33.75 1.51
CA PRO A 85 34.58 32.87 1.85
C PRO A 85 34.67 32.21 3.24
N ARG A 86 33.72 31.34 3.61
CA ARG A 86 33.88 30.43 4.77
C ARG A 86 34.95 29.38 4.46
N ILE A 87 35.87 29.11 5.41
CA ILE A 87 37.00 28.16 5.22
C ILE A 87 36.60 26.74 4.80
N ASN A 88 35.38 26.30 5.11
CA ASN A 88 34.86 25.00 4.70
C ASN A 88 34.60 24.86 3.18
N THR A 89 34.62 25.95 2.39
CA THR A 89 34.53 25.87 0.91
C THR A 89 35.77 25.22 0.28
N LEU A 90 36.94 25.36 0.91
CA LEU A 90 38.19 24.74 0.45
C LEU A 90 38.15 23.20 0.41
N PHE A 91 37.26 22.59 1.18
CA PHE A 91 37.15 21.14 1.37
C PHE A 91 35.87 20.55 0.74
N GLN A 92 35.16 21.32 -0.10
CA GLN A 92 33.99 20.81 -0.84
C GLN A 92 34.42 19.88 -1.99
N LYS A 93 33.71 18.76 -2.16
CA LYS A 93 33.94 17.79 -3.25
C LYS A 93 33.90 18.43 -4.65
N ASP A 94 33.00 19.40 -4.84
CA ASP A 94 32.78 20.09 -6.12
C ASP A 94 33.81 21.20 -6.41
N ARG A 95 34.79 21.46 -5.52
CA ARG A 95 35.72 22.62 -5.59
C ARG A 95 36.42 22.75 -6.94
N HIS A 96 36.88 21.64 -7.51
CA HIS A 96 37.58 21.63 -8.80
C HIS A 96 36.67 22.06 -9.97
N THR A 97 35.37 21.76 -9.90
CA THR A 97 34.37 22.18 -10.89
C THR A 97 33.97 23.65 -10.66
N LEU A 98 33.78 24.05 -9.40
CA LEU A 98 33.39 25.41 -9.01
C LEU A 98 34.45 26.45 -9.38
N ALA A 99 35.72 26.07 -9.49
CA ALA A 99 36.80 26.94 -9.98
C ALA A 99 36.49 27.58 -11.35
N TYR A 100 35.69 26.91 -12.21
CA TYR A 100 35.32 27.38 -13.54
C TYR A 100 34.01 28.19 -13.60
N ASP A 101 33.19 28.20 -12.54
CA ASP A 101 31.92 28.95 -12.51
C ASP A 101 32.17 30.45 -12.25
N LYS A 102 32.64 31.15 -13.28
CA LYS A 102 32.86 32.60 -13.24
C LYS A 102 31.56 33.38 -13.48
N GLY A 103 31.50 34.61 -12.97
CA GLY A 103 30.35 35.52 -13.14
C GLY A 103 29.09 35.13 -12.35
N TRP A 104 29.19 34.18 -11.41
CA TRP A 104 28.03 33.58 -10.74
C TRP A 104 27.13 34.56 -9.96
N ARG A 105 27.69 35.67 -9.43
CA ARG A 105 26.92 36.74 -8.74
C ARG A 105 25.93 37.40 -9.70
N VAL A 106 26.44 38.03 -10.76
CA VAL A 106 25.63 38.67 -11.82
C VAL A 106 24.67 37.68 -12.46
N ARG A 107 25.12 36.43 -12.69
CA ARG A 107 24.28 35.33 -13.20
C ARG A 107 23.13 34.94 -12.25
N THR A 108 23.24 35.23 -10.96
CA THR A 108 22.20 34.93 -9.94
C THR A 108 21.25 36.10 -9.75
N GLU A 109 21.76 37.34 -9.79
CA GLU A 109 20.98 38.57 -9.81
C GLU A 109 20.08 38.64 -11.05
N PHE A 110 20.65 38.43 -12.24
CA PHE A 110 19.92 38.50 -13.53
C PHE A 110 18.82 37.45 -13.69
N LYS A 111 18.73 36.44 -12.79
CA LYS A 111 17.59 35.51 -12.77
C LYS A 111 16.27 36.21 -12.49
N GLN A 112 16.24 37.41 -11.90
CA GLN A 112 15.01 38.18 -11.74
C GLN A 112 14.30 38.48 -13.08
N TYR A 113 15.05 38.55 -14.19
CA TYR A 113 14.51 38.77 -15.54
C TYR A 113 14.19 37.46 -16.28
N GLN A 114 14.62 36.30 -15.76
CA GLN A 114 14.48 34.99 -16.40
C GLN A 114 13.53 34.04 -15.66
N VAL A 115 13.31 34.27 -14.35
CA VAL A 115 12.61 33.35 -13.45
C VAL A 115 11.61 34.15 -12.61
N LEU A 116 10.32 33.95 -12.89
CA LEU A 116 9.20 34.62 -12.19
C LEU A 116 9.20 34.42 -10.66
N LYS A 117 9.83 33.34 -10.17
CA LYS A 117 10.05 33.10 -8.74
C LYS A 117 11.28 33.88 -8.27
N GLN A 118 11.05 35.01 -7.61
CA GLN A 118 12.08 35.81 -6.94
C GLN A 118 12.94 34.97 -5.98
N ASN A 119 14.25 35.23 -5.97
CA ASN A 119 15.19 34.68 -4.99
C ASN A 119 15.56 35.77 -3.96
N PRO A 120 15.22 35.63 -2.67
CA PRO A 120 15.61 36.60 -1.64
C PRO A 120 17.12 36.56 -1.32
N PHE A 121 17.80 35.45 -1.63
CA PHE A 121 19.24 35.25 -1.44
C PHE A 121 19.97 35.34 -2.79
N TRP A 122 19.71 36.41 -3.55
CA TRP A 122 20.32 36.62 -4.88
C TRP A 122 21.79 37.04 -4.80
N TRP A 123 22.19 37.67 -3.69
CA TRP A 123 23.52 38.24 -3.45
C TRP A 123 24.57 37.21 -3.01
N THR A 124 24.16 36.01 -2.59
CA THR A 124 25.04 34.97 -2.02
C THR A 124 24.85 33.59 -2.66
N HIS A 125 25.91 32.77 -2.67
CA HIS A 125 25.85 31.39 -3.15
C HIS A 125 26.63 30.40 -2.26
N GLN A 126 25.91 29.47 -1.62
CA GLN A 126 26.45 28.58 -0.58
C GLN A 126 27.60 27.67 -1.02
N ARG A 127 27.76 27.40 -2.33
CA ARG A 127 28.90 26.63 -2.85
C ARG A 127 30.19 27.46 -2.93
N HIS A 128 30.07 28.76 -3.19
CA HIS A 128 31.21 29.67 -3.37
C HIS A 128 31.61 30.36 -2.06
N GLU A 129 30.64 30.77 -1.24
CA GLU A 129 30.88 31.51 0.01
C GLU A 129 30.72 30.64 1.26
N GLY A 130 30.10 29.46 1.15
CA GLY A 130 29.64 28.67 2.30
C GLY A 130 28.30 29.17 2.84
N LYS A 131 27.85 28.58 3.96
CA LYS A 131 26.64 29.04 4.66
C LYS A 131 27.01 30.21 5.57
N LEU A 132 26.51 31.41 5.27
CA LEU A 132 26.89 32.62 5.99
C LEU A 132 26.22 32.76 7.37
N TRP A 133 25.05 32.16 7.62
CA TRP A 133 24.35 32.23 8.92
C TRP A 133 23.99 30.85 9.49
N ASN A 134 23.90 30.72 10.82
CA ASN A 134 23.51 29.49 11.49
C ASN A 134 22.41 29.71 12.56
N LEU A 135 21.20 29.26 12.26
CA LEU A 135 20.01 29.42 13.12
C LEU A 135 19.67 28.14 13.92
N ASN A 136 20.63 27.22 14.08
CA ASN A 136 20.41 26.00 14.87
C ASN A 136 20.12 26.33 16.34
N ASN A 137 20.86 27.28 16.92
CA ASN A 137 20.69 27.71 18.32
C ASN A 137 19.30 28.37 18.52
N TYR A 138 18.87 29.23 17.59
CA TYR A 138 17.52 29.83 17.61
C TYR A 138 16.42 28.76 17.77
N ARG A 139 16.55 27.59 17.11
CA ARG A 139 15.60 26.49 17.26
C ARG A 139 15.64 25.87 18.66
N THR A 140 16.83 25.65 19.22
CA THR A 140 17.01 25.13 20.59
C THR A 140 16.42 26.08 21.63
N ASP A 141 16.75 27.36 21.51
CA ASP A 141 16.40 28.37 22.50
C ASP A 141 14.90 28.71 22.45
N VAL A 142 14.27 28.60 21.26
CA VAL A 142 12.80 28.64 21.12
C VAL A 142 12.13 27.42 21.79
N ILE A 143 12.72 26.22 21.70
CA ILE A 143 12.19 25.06 22.43
C ILE A 143 12.25 25.31 23.94
N GLN A 144 13.37 25.83 24.45
CA GLN A 144 13.52 26.16 25.88
C GLN A 144 12.54 27.25 26.32
N ALA A 145 12.44 28.35 25.56
CA ALA A 145 11.52 29.45 25.86
C ALA A 145 10.04 29.01 25.89
N LEU A 146 9.66 28.02 25.09
CA LEU A 146 8.30 27.46 25.04
C LEU A 146 8.04 26.36 26.10
N GLY A 147 8.88 26.23 27.14
CA GLY A 147 8.70 25.24 28.22
C GLY A 147 9.31 23.86 27.92
N GLY A 148 10.29 23.79 27.02
CA GLY A 148 10.92 22.53 26.62
C GLY A 148 10.06 21.68 25.69
N VAL A 149 10.54 20.48 25.34
CA VAL A 149 9.81 19.57 24.43
C VAL A 149 8.50 19.10 25.06
N GLU A 150 8.51 18.77 26.36
CA GLU A 150 7.32 18.27 27.07
C GLU A 150 6.22 19.34 27.17
N GLY A 151 6.57 20.57 27.57
CA GLY A 151 5.62 21.69 27.60
C GLY A 151 5.00 22.00 26.23
N ILE A 152 5.79 21.90 25.15
CA ILE A 152 5.27 22.00 23.78
C ILE A 152 4.27 20.87 23.48
N LEU A 153 4.55 19.63 23.92
CA LEU A 153 3.74 18.46 23.60
C LEU A 153 2.43 18.37 24.40
N GLU A 154 2.33 18.96 25.59
CA GLU A 154 1.06 19.06 26.35
C GLU A 154 -0.04 19.80 25.56
N HIS A 155 0.35 20.76 24.73
CA HIS A 155 -0.57 21.48 23.84
C HIS A 155 -1.09 20.64 22.64
N THR A 156 -0.60 19.41 22.48
CA THR A 156 -0.78 18.58 21.28
C THR A 156 -1.46 17.24 21.57
N LEU A 157 -1.88 16.55 20.51
CA LEU A 157 -2.46 15.20 20.60
C LEU A 157 -1.40 14.10 20.85
N PHE A 158 -0.18 14.45 21.28
CA PHE A 158 0.92 13.49 21.52
C PHE A 158 0.52 12.35 22.45
N LYS A 159 -0.01 12.63 23.65
CA LYS A 159 -0.45 11.58 24.60
C LYS A 159 -1.51 10.65 23.99
N GLY A 160 -2.35 11.16 23.08
CA GLY A 160 -3.34 10.37 22.33
C GLY A 160 -2.74 9.42 21.27
N THR A 161 -1.45 9.51 20.96
CA THR A 161 -0.76 8.55 20.09
C THR A 161 -0.24 7.31 20.84
N TYR A 162 -0.21 7.35 22.18
CA TYR A 162 0.33 6.29 23.03
C TYR A 162 1.73 5.82 22.58
N PHE A 163 2.63 6.75 22.23
CA PHE A 163 4.07 6.48 22.12
C PHE A 163 4.71 6.62 23.50
N PRO A 164 5.70 5.78 23.88
CA PRO A 164 6.34 5.82 25.19
C PRO A 164 7.31 7.00 25.35
N THR A 165 7.89 7.48 24.25
CA THR A 165 8.75 8.66 24.17
C THR A 165 8.41 9.49 22.93
N TRP A 166 8.83 10.75 22.93
CA TRP A 166 8.80 11.62 21.74
C TRP A 166 10.05 11.44 20.85
N GLU A 167 11.09 10.80 21.38
CA GLU A 167 12.34 10.53 20.67
C GLU A 167 12.13 9.53 19.53
N GLY A 168 12.94 9.64 18.47
CA GLY A 168 12.84 8.74 17.30
C GLY A 168 11.56 8.87 16.47
N LEU A 169 10.63 9.76 16.83
CA LEU A 169 9.42 10.05 16.05
C LEU A 169 9.70 10.97 14.87
N PHE A 170 9.01 10.72 13.76
CA PHE A 170 9.05 11.60 12.59
C PHE A 170 7.72 11.67 11.85
N TRP A 171 7.48 12.83 11.25
CA TRP A 171 6.38 13.06 10.30
C TRP A 171 6.77 12.57 8.91
N GLU A 172 5.84 11.94 8.19
CA GLU A 172 6.04 11.63 6.76
C GLU A 172 6.28 12.94 5.97
N LYS A 173 7.46 13.05 5.34
CA LYS A 173 7.94 14.26 4.64
C LYS A 173 7.36 14.33 3.23
N ALA A 174 6.12 14.83 3.15
CA ALA A 174 5.23 14.73 1.99
C ALA A 174 4.92 13.27 1.67
N SER A 175 3.68 12.86 1.92
CA SER A 175 3.36 11.45 1.85
C SER A 175 3.53 10.88 0.44
N GLY A 176 3.91 9.60 0.35
CA GLY A 176 4.04 8.94 -0.96
C GLY A 176 2.74 9.00 -1.77
N PHE A 177 1.60 9.11 -1.07
CA PHE A 177 0.30 9.44 -1.65
C PHE A 177 0.26 10.83 -2.31
N GLU A 178 0.60 11.90 -1.58
CA GLU A 178 0.60 13.28 -2.09
C GLU A 178 1.52 13.45 -3.30
N GLU A 179 2.72 12.88 -3.28
CA GLU A 179 3.61 12.88 -4.45
C GLU A 179 3.01 12.09 -5.62
N SER A 180 2.52 10.86 -5.39
CA SER A 180 1.88 10.06 -6.44
C SER A 180 0.61 10.69 -7.04
N MET A 181 0.02 11.67 -6.36
CA MET A 181 -1.14 12.44 -6.83
C MET A 181 -0.73 13.75 -7.51
N LYS A 182 0.35 14.40 -7.06
CA LYS A 182 0.95 15.58 -7.71
C LYS A 182 1.35 15.33 -9.17
N TYR A 183 1.82 14.13 -9.50
CA TYR A 183 2.16 13.71 -10.86
C TYR A 183 0.97 13.18 -11.70
N LYS A 184 -0.25 13.08 -11.13
CA LYS A 184 -1.45 12.67 -11.88
C LYS A 184 -2.19 13.88 -12.46
N LYS A 185 -2.89 13.65 -13.59
CA LYS A 185 -3.73 14.67 -14.25
C LYS A 185 -5.01 14.90 -13.45
N LEU A 186 -4.90 15.73 -12.41
CA LEU A 186 -5.98 16.12 -11.50
C LEU A 186 -6.67 17.42 -11.94
N THR A 187 -7.94 17.58 -11.56
CA THR A 187 -8.66 18.85 -11.71
C THR A 187 -8.19 19.89 -10.69
N ASN A 188 -8.43 21.18 -10.96
CA ASN A 188 -8.08 22.25 -10.02
C ASN A 188 -8.78 22.11 -8.65
N ALA A 189 -10.01 21.58 -8.63
CA ALA A 189 -10.71 21.25 -7.39
C ALA A 189 -10.02 20.12 -6.60
N GLN A 190 -9.53 19.07 -7.28
CA GLN A 190 -8.75 18.00 -6.65
C GLN A 190 -7.40 18.50 -6.10
N ARG A 191 -6.73 19.40 -6.83
CA ARG A 191 -5.49 20.07 -6.36
C ARG A 191 -5.74 20.93 -5.11
N SER A 192 -6.84 21.68 -5.07
CA SER A 192 -7.27 22.41 -3.87
C SER A 192 -7.51 21.46 -2.68
N GLY A 193 -8.14 20.31 -2.93
CA GLY A 193 -8.35 19.26 -1.91
C GLY A 193 -7.05 18.66 -1.36
N LEU A 194 -6.02 18.45 -2.19
CA LEU A 194 -4.70 17.99 -1.72
C LEU A 194 -4.06 19.00 -0.77
N ASN A 195 -4.10 20.30 -1.11
CA ASN A 195 -3.54 21.37 -0.28
C ASN A 195 -4.20 21.49 1.11
N GLN A 196 -5.36 20.87 1.34
CA GLN A 196 -6.00 20.81 2.65
C GLN A 196 -5.46 19.69 3.55
N ILE A 197 -4.75 18.68 3.02
CA ILE A 197 -4.26 17.53 3.81
C ILE A 197 -3.26 17.97 4.90
N PRO A 198 -2.21 18.77 4.61
CA PRO A 198 -1.29 19.26 5.65
C PRO A 198 -2.00 20.13 6.70
N ASN A 199 -2.97 20.95 6.29
CA ASN A 199 -3.73 21.80 7.22
C ASN A 199 -4.64 20.98 8.15
N ARG A 200 -5.22 19.88 7.65
CA ARG A 200 -5.98 18.93 8.48
C ARG A 200 -5.10 18.19 9.47
N ARG A 201 -3.86 17.84 9.09
CA ARG A 201 -2.84 17.24 9.95
C ARG A 201 -2.45 18.19 11.08
N PHE A 202 -2.13 19.44 10.73
CA PHE A 202 -1.81 20.51 11.68
C PHE A 202 -2.96 20.81 12.66
N THR A 203 -4.20 20.94 12.16
CA THR A 203 -5.37 21.20 13.04
C THR A 203 -5.66 20.02 13.96
N LEU A 204 -5.37 18.78 13.55
CA LEU A 204 -5.51 17.59 14.39
C LEU A 204 -4.43 17.52 15.47
N TRP A 205 -3.17 17.83 15.12
CA TRP A 205 -2.06 17.82 16.07
C TRP A 205 -2.26 18.79 17.23
N TRP A 206 -2.57 20.06 16.92
CA TRP A 206 -2.85 21.11 17.90
C TRP A 206 -4.30 21.09 18.42
N SER A 207 -5.06 20.01 18.18
CA SER A 207 -6.50 19.98 18.47
C SER A 207 -6.86 20.18 19.95
N PRO A 208 -6.10 19.69 20.97
CA PRO A 208 -6.42 19.95 22.37
C PRO A 208 -6.36 21.44 22.74
N THR A 209 -5.48 22.22 22.10
CA THR A 209 -5.35 23.67 22.34
C THR A 209 -6.32 24.50 21.48
N ILE A 210 -6.53 24.12 20.21
CA ILE A 210 -7.38 24.88 19.28
C ILE A 210 -8.88 24.70 19.61
N ASN A 211 -9.28 23.51 20.08
CA ASN A 211 -10.66 23.15 20.42
C ASN A 211 -10.82 22.95 21.94
N ARG A 212 -10.36 23.94 22.72
CA ARG A 212 -10.51 23.97 24.18
C ARG A 212 -11.69 24.82 24.64
N ALA A 213 -12.23 24.52 25.83
CA ALA A 213 -13.40 25.18 26.39
C ALA A 213 -13.21 26.68 26.66
N ASN A 214 -12.07 27.11 27.21
CA ASN A 214 -11.83 28.47 27.74
C ASN A 214 -11.54 29.53 26.66
N VAL A 215 -12.02 29.32 25.43
CA VAL A 215 -11.62 30.07 24.23
C VAL A 215 -12.79 30.70 23.48
N TYR A 216 -14.01 30.22 23.71
CA TYR A 216 -15.17 30.66 22.94
C TYR A 216 -16.46 30.72 23.77
N LEU A 217 -16.95 31.93 24.01
CA LEU A 217 -18.34 32.17 24.39
C LEU A 217 -19.23 31.86 23.18
N GLY A 218 -19.72 30.61 23.09
CA GLY A 218 -20.59 30.17 22.01
C GLY A 218 -20.93 28.68 22.07
N PHE A 219 -21.90 28.28 21.26
CA PHE A 219 -22.53 26.94 21.30
C PHE A 219 -21.52 25.79 21.17
N GLN A 220 -21.38 25.04 22.27
CA GLN A 220 -20.76 23.72 22.33
C GLN A 220 -21.63 22.70 21.57
N VAL A 221 -21.02 21.91 20.68
CA VAL A 221 -21.74 20.93 19.85
C VAL A 221 -21.07 19.57 19.95
N GLN A 222 -21.82 18.54 20.33
CA GLN A 222 -21.34 17.15 20.33
C GLN A 222 -21.25 16.61 18.89
N LEU A 223 -20.23 15.79 18.60
CA LEU A 223 -20.10 15.09 17.32
C LEU A 223 -20.88 13.77 17.32
N ASP A 224 -21.67 13.57 16.26
CA ASP A 224 -22.55 12.41 16.06
C ASP A 224 -21.82 11.07 16.31
N LEU A 225 -22.45 10.18 17.09
CA LEU A 225 -21.94 8.86 17.49
C LEU A 225 -20.64 8.86 18.34
N THR A 226 -20.25 10.00 18.91
CA THR A 226 -19.04 10.13 19.75
C THR A 226 -19.29 11.03 20.96
N GLY A 227 -18.43 10.94 21.98
CA GLY A 227 -18.45 11.85 23.13
C GLY A 227 -17.65 13.14 22.94
N VAL A 228 -17.27 13.49 21.71
CA VAL A 228 -16.37 14.62 21.43
C VAL A 228 -17.16 15.92 21.30
N PHE A 229 -16.79 16.94 22.07
CA PHE A 229 -17.36 18.29 21.97
C PHE A 229 -16.52 19.21 21.08
N MET A 230 -17.20 20.00 20.26
CA MET A 230 -16.62 21.04 19.42
C MET A 230 -16.95 22.41 20.01
N HIS A 231 -15.93 23.18 20.40
CA HIS A 231 -16.07 24.53 20.97
C HIS A 231 -16.02 25.63 19.88
N GLY A 232 -16.50 25.28 18.67
CA GLY A 232 -16.55 26.17 17.51
C GLY A 232 -16.66 25.42 16.18
N LYS A 233 -17.03 26.15 15.12
CA LYS A 233 -17.11 25.62 13.76
C LYS A 233 -15.71 25.51 13.14
N ILE A 234 -15.02 24.39 13.38
CA ILE A 234 -13.69 24.09 12.82
C ILE A 234 -13.82 22.89 11.84
N PRO A 235 -14.03 23.12 10.52
CA PRO A 235 -14.39 22.05 9.59
C PRO A 235 -13.27 21.02 9.37
N THR A 236 -12.01 21.45 9.31
CA THR A 236 -10.84 20.58 9.13
C THR A 236 -10.73 19.55 10.26
N LEU A 237 -10.96 20.00 11.51
CA LEU A 237 -10.95 19.17 12.71
C LEU A 237 -12.15 18.21 12.75
N LYS A 238 -13.39 18.69 12.49
CA LYS A 238 -14.58 17.83 12.44
C LYS A 238 -14.39 16.67 11.45
N ILE A 239 -13.82 16.93 10.27
CA ILE A 239 -13.55 15.87 9.28
C ILE A 239 -12.50 14.87 9.79
N SER A 240 -11.46 15.31 10.49
CA SER A 240 -10.42 14.41 11.04
C SER A 240 -10.94 13.55 12.20
N LEU A 241 -11.70 14.12 13.13
CA LEU A 241 -12.28 13.36 14.25
C LEU A 241 -13.29 12.32 13.78
N ILE A 242 -14.15 12.65 12.81
CA ILE A 242 -15.06 11.69 12.16
C ILE A 242 -14.28 10.57 11.45
N GLN A 243 -13.11 10.86 10.88
CA GLN A 243 -12.28 9.83 10.22
C GLN A 243 -11.60 8.89 11.22
N ILE A 244 -11.24 9.36 12.42
CA ILE A 244 -10.72 8.51 13.51
C ILE A 244 -11.83 7.59 14.03
N PHE A 245 -12.95 8.17 14.47
CA PHE A 245 -14.05 7.45 15.11
C PHE A 245 -15.02 6.72 14.15
N ARG A 246 -14.67 6.66 12.86
CA ARG A 246 -15.44 5.96 11.81
C ARG A 246 -15.74 4.50 12.19
N ALA A 247 -16.84 4.00 11.63
CA ALA A 247 -17.34 2.64 11.86
C ALA A 247 -17.57 2.33 13.35
N HIS A 248 -18.28 3.24 14.03
CA HIS A 248 -18.79 3.07 15.39
C HIS A 248 -17.69 2.86 16.46
N LEU A 249 -16.47 3.37 16.22
CA LEU A 249 -15.31 3.10 17.10
C LEU A 249 -15.57 3.50 18.56
N TRP A 250 -16.26 4.61 18.81
CA TRP A 250 -16.56 5.05 20.18
C TRP A 250 -17.41 4.03 20.96
N GLN A 251 -18.44 3.46 20.31
CA GLN A 251 -19.25 2.39 20.89
C GLN A 251 -18.40 1.13 21.10
N LYS A 252 -17.55 0.77 20.13
CA LYS A 252 -16.71 -0.42 20.18
C LYS A 252 -15.59 -0.36 21.23
N ILE A 253 -15.01 0.82 21.49
CA ILE A 253 -14.04 1.01 22.58
C ILE A 253 -14.72 0.81 23.94
N HIS A 254 -15.92 1.38 24.14
CA HIS A 254 -16.68 1.20 25.39
C HIS A 254 -17.02 -0.27 25.61
N GLU A 255 -17.55 -0.95 24.59
CA GLU A 255 -17.90 -2.36 24.68
C GLU A 255 -16.69 -3.27 24.90
N SER A 256 -15.55 -3.02 24.23
CA SER A 256 -14.31 -3.77 24.48
C SER A 256 -13.89 -3.65 25.94
N VAL A 257 -13.73 -2.42 26.46
CA VAL A 257 -13.28 -2.20 27.85
C VAL A 257 -14.23 -2.82 28.86
N VAL A 258 -15.55 -2.83 28.60
CA VAL A 258 -16.53 -3.54 29.46
C VAL A 258 -16.34 -5.07 29.39
N MET A 259 -16.16 -5.65 28.20
CA MET A 259 -15.92 -7.09 28.04
C MET A 259 -14.60 -7.53 28.69
N ASP A 260 -13.51 -6.77 28.46
CA ASP A 260 -12.20 -7.02 29.02
C ASP A 260 -12.24 -6.93 30.56
N LEU A 261 -12.94 -5.94 31.13
CA LEU A 261 -13.16 -5.83 32.57
C LEU A 261 -13.96 -7.00 33.15
N CYS A 262 -15.03 -7.48 32.48
CA CYS A 262 -15.74 -8.67 32.95
C CYS A 262 -14.79 -9.87 33.08
N HIS A 263 -13.94 -10.11 32.09
CA HIS A 263 -13.05 -11.27 32.08
C HIS A 263 -11.93 -11.19 33.14
N GLU A 264 -11.36 -10.01 33.40
CA GLU A 264 -10.40 -9.86 34.51
C GLU A 264 -11.10 -9.95 35.91
N LEU A 265 -12.41 -9.70 35.99
CA LEU A 265 -13.19 -9.79 37.24
C LEU A 265 -13.68 -11.22 37.54
N GLU A 266 -13.81 -12.09 36.54
CA GLU A 266 -14.04 -13.54 36.70
C GLU A 266 -12.89 -14.25 37.46
N ALA A 267 -11.73 -13.61 37.60
CA ALA A 267 -10.59 -14.14 38.36
C ALA A 267 -10.71 -13.98 39.89
N LEU A 268 -11.79 -13.37 40.39
CA LEU A 268 -12.13 -13.33 41.82
C LEU A 268 -13.20 -14.37 42.17
N GLU A 269 -13.27 -14.76 43.45
CA GLU A 269 -14.30 -15.65 44.02
C GLU A 269 -15.67 -14.95 44.19
N ILE A 270 -16.10 -14.23 43.14
CA ILE A 270 -17.39 -13.57 42.98
C ILE A 270 -18.44 -14.63 42.60
N GLU A 271 -19.68 -14.51 43.09
CA GLU A 271 -20.74 -15.49 42.83
C GLU A 271 -21.17 -15.48 41.36
N THR A 272 -21.45 -14.29 40.82
CA THR A 272 -21.66 -14.06 39.38
C THR A 272 -21.18 -12.68 38.95
N VAL A 273 -20.61 -12.61 37.74
CA VAL A 273 -20.26 -11.37 37.02
C VAL A 273 -21.25 -11.22 35.87
N GLN A 274 -22.13 -10.21 35.92
CA GLN A 274 -23.17 -9.97 34.93
C GLN A 274 -22.86 -8.70 34.12
N LYS A 275 -22.59 -8.84 32.81
CA LYS A 275 -22.63 -7.72 31.88
C LYS A 275 -24.09 -7.29 31.66
N GLU A 276 -24.36 -6.00 31.79
CA GLU A 276 -25.70 -5.44 31.60
C GLU A 276 -26.07 -5.24 30.12
N THR A 277 -27.38 -5.12 29.86
CA THR A 277 -27.89 -4.85 28.50
C THR A 277 -27.77 -3.35 28.18
N ILE A 278 -26.56 -2.93 27.81
CA ILE A 278 -26.18 -1.53 27.59
C ILE A 278 -26.96 -0.94 26.40
N HIS A 279 -27.63 0.19 26.63
CA HIS A 279 -28.33 0.92 25.56
C HIS A 279 -27.32 1.43 24.50
N PRO A 280 -27.55 1.23 23.18
CA PRO A 280 -26.55 1.51 22.12
C PRO A 280 -26.00 2.94 22.04
N ARG A 281 -26.60 3.93 22.73
CA ARG A 281 -26.09 5.31 22.79
C ARG A 281 -25.44 5.69 24.14
N LYS A 282 -25.39 4.78 25.12
CA LYS A 282 -24.90 5.05 26.49
C LYS A 282 -23.46 5.56 26.50
N SER A 283 -22.58 4.91 25.74
CA SER A 283 -21.15 5.21 25.66
C SER A 283 -20.80 6.68 25.33
N TYR A 284 -21.72 7.44 24.74
CA TYR A 284 -21.54 8.87 24.44
C TYR A 284 -22.68 9.75 25.00
N LYS A 285 -23.41 9.29 26.02
CA LYS A 285 -24.50 10.05 26.67
C LYS A 285 -23.98 10.75 27.93
N MET A 286 -23.34 11.90 27.75
CA MET A 286 -22.63 12.65 28.81
C MET A 286 -23.50 13.23 29.95
N ASN A 287 -24.82 13.07 29.87
CA ASN A 287 -25.79 13.69 30.78
C ASN A 287 -26.60 12.68 31.60
N SER A 288 -26.39 11.36 31.44
CA SER A 288 -26.97 10.31 32.29
C SER A 288 -26.52 8.92 31.85
N SER A 289 -26.13 8.10 32.82
CA SER A 289 -25.53 6.78 32.61
C SER A 289 -26.36 5.63 33.22
N CYS A 290 -25.86 4.40 33.09
CA CYS A 290 -26.29 3.19 33.78
C CYS A 290 -25.05 2.31 34.05
N ALA A 291 -25.17 1.33 34.93
CA ALA A 291 -24.14 0.30 35.11
C ALA A 291 -23.91 -0.48 33.80
N ASP A 292 -22.65 -0.86 33.57
CA ASP A 292 -22.25 -1.76 32.48
C ASP A 292 -22.01 -3.20 32.99
N VAL A 293 -21.60 -3.34 34.25
CA VAL A 293 -21.34 -4.62 34.93
C VAL A 293 -21.93 -4.60 36.33
N LEU A 294 -22.57 -5.70 36.73
CA LEU A 294 -22.98 -6.01 38.10
C LEU A 294 -22.20 -7.22 38.62
N LEU A 295 -21.66 -7.10 39.84
CA LEU A 295 -21.00 -8.18 40.58
C LEU A 295 -21.90 -8.58 41.75
N PHE A 296 -22.16 -9.88 41.88
CA PHE A 296 -22.94 -10.45 42.99
C PHE A 296 -22.02 -11.18 43.96
N ALA A 297 -22.23 -10.91 45.25
CA ALA A 297 -21.32 -11.34 46.30
C ALA A 297 -21.84 -12.60 47.03
N SER A 298 -21.03 -13.65 47.00
CA SER A 298 -21.24 -14.94 47.70
C SER A 298 -21.38 -14.78 49.23
N GLY A 299 -20.84 -13.68 49.77
CA GLY A 299 -21.07 -13.19 51.12
C GLY A 299 -21.19 -11.67 51.15
N LYS A 300 -21.45 -11.07 52.31
CA LYS A 300 -21.53 -9.60 52.43
C LYS A 300 -20.14 -8.96 52.36
N TRP A 301 -19.84 -8.21 51.30
CA TRP A 301 -18.61 -7.43 51.21
C TRP A 301 -18.68 -6.18 52.11
N PRO A 302 -17.72 -5.98 53.03
CA PRO A 302 -17.58 -4.72 53.75
C PRO A 302 -17.09 -3.64 52.76
N MET A 303 -17.67 -2.45 52.85
CA MET A 303 -17.47 -1.39 51.85
C MET A 303 -16.68 -0.22 52.44
N SER A 304 -15.76 0.34 51.66
CA SER A 304 -15.10 1.59 51.99
C SER A 304 -16.04 2.80 51.80
N LYS A 305 -15.60 3.96 52.30
CA LYS A 305 -16.10 5.25 51.81
C LYS A 305 -15.62 5.50 50.37
N PRO A 306 -16.30 6.38 49.59
CA PRO A 306 -15.86 6.71 48.24
C PRO A 306 -14.45 7.31 48.23
N SER A 307 -13.52 6.68 47.51
CA SER A 307 -12.10 7.07 47.42
C SER A 307 -11.56 6.86 45.99
N LEU A 308 -10.44 7.50 45.66
CA LEU A 308 -9.74 7.34 44.37
C LEU A 308 -8.98 6.00 44.31
N LEU A 309 -8.81 5.45 43.10
CA LEU A 309 -8.04 4.24 42.83
C LEU A 309 -6.59 4.32 43.37
N ALA A 310 -5.97 5.50 43.32
CA ALA A 310 -4.61 5.75 43.79
C ALA A 310 -4.48 5.95 45.32
N GLU A 311 -5.58 6.15 46.06
CA GLU A 311 -5.54 6.33 47.51
C GLU A 311 -5.35 4.98 48.21
N SER A 312 -4.31 4.86 49.04
CA SER A 312 -3.87 3.60 49.66
C SER A 312 -4.44 3.30 51.06
N LYS A 313 -5.31 4.18 51.59
CA LYS A 313 -5.87 4.08 52.96
C LYS A 313 -7.39 4.07 52.93
N ASP A 314 -7.97 2.88 52.72
CA ASP A 314 -9.41 2.67 52.84
C ASP A 314 -9.79 2.15 54.24
N ALA A 315 -10.85 2.72 54.81
CA ALA A 315 -11.52 2.20 55.99
C ALA A 315 -12.88 1.60 55.57
N PHE A 316 -13.07 0.30 55.80
CA PHE A 316 -14.20 -0.49 55.31
C PHE A 316 -15.44 -0.40 56.23
N ASP A 317 -15.72 0.81 56.73
CA ASP A 317 -16.72 1.08 57.77
C ASP A 317 -18.15 1.25 57.22
N GLN A 318 -18.37 1.21 55.89
CA GLN A 318 -19.71 1.36 55.33
C GLN A 318 -20.53 0.07 55.42
N LYS A 319 -21.86 0.25 55.39
CA LYS A 319 -22.85 -0.83 55.36
C LYS A 319 -22.53 -1.82 54.24
N ALA A 320 -22.22 -3.06 54.63
CA ALA A 320 -21.85 -4.13 53.72
C ALA A 320 -22.95 -4.41 52.67
N SER A 321 -22.53 -4.75 51.45
CA SER A 321 -23.41 -4.97 50.30
C SER A 321 -23.24 -6.37 49.71
N ASN A 322 -24.32 -6.87 49.09
CA ASN A 322 -24.34 -8.10 48.28
C ASN A 322 -24.21 -7.82 46.76
N LYS A 323 -24.25 -6.54 46.36
CA LYS A 323 -24.15 -6.11 44.96
C LYS A 323 -23.15 -4.96 44.82
N TYR A 324 -22.38 -4.98 43.75
CA TYR A 324 -21.46 -3.93 43.35
C TYR A 324 -21.64 -3.66 41.84
N TRP A 325 -21.50 -2.41 41.40
CA TRP A 325 -21.70 -2.03 40.00
C TRP A 325 -20.48 -1.26 39.47
N ILE A 326 -20.25 -1.38 38.16
CA ILE A 326 -19.19 -0.66 37.44
C ILE A 326 -19.82 0.08 36.26
N ASP A 327 -19.41 1.33 36.08
CA ASP A 327 -19.78 2.20 34.95
C ASP A 327 -18.50 2.67 34.25
N VAL A 328 -18.34 2.29 32.98
CA VAL A 328 -17.23 2.73 32.13
C VAL A 328 -17.69 3.98 31.35
N GLN A 329 -17.01 5.10 31.62
CA GLN A 329 -17.18 6.37 30.92
C GLN A 329 -15.99 6.64 29.99
N LEU A 330 -16.29 7.00 28.75
CA LEU A 330 -15.30 7.49 27.78
C LEU A 330 -15.36 9.01 27.69
N ARG A 331 -14.21 9.67 27.60
CA ARG A 331 -14.10 11.13 27.45
C ARG A 331 -13.02 11.48 26.44
N TRP A 332 -13.24 12.56 25.69
CA TRP A 332 -12.19 13.21 24.89
C TRP A 332 -11.88 14.57 25.54
N GLY A 333 -10.71 14.66 26.18
CA GLY A 333 -10.27 15.88 26.86
C GLY A 333 -9.75 16.96 25.92
N ASP A 334 -9.58 18.16 26.47
CA ASP A 334 -8.91 19.30 25.83
C ASP A 334 -7.80 19.85 26.74
N TYR A 335 -7.09 20.90 26.31
CA TYR A 335 -5.99 21.47 27.10
C TYR A 335 -6.46 22.05 28.44
N ASP A 336 -7.67 22.60 28.53
CA ASP A 336 -8.23 23.15 29.79
C ASP A 336 -8.71 22.04 30.75
N SER A 337 -9.10 20.88 30.23
CA SER A 337 -9.83 19.87 30.96
C SER A 337 -9.52 18.45 30.46
N HIS A 338 -8.26 18.06 30.61
CA HIS A 338 -7.79 16.68 30.47
C HIS A 338 -7.43 16.02 31.81
N ASP A 339 -7.45 16.78 32.92
CA ASP A 339 -7.36 16.25 34.28
C ASP A 339 -8.35 15.09 34.44
N ILE A 340 -7.80 13.92 34.75
CA ILE A 340 -8.55 12.70 34.95
C ILE A 340 -9.17 12.75 36.34
N GLU A 341 -8.35 12.77 37.39
CA GLU A 341 -8.68 12.73 38.83
C GLU A 341 -9.73 13.77 39.28
N ARG A 342 -9.82 14.93 38.64
CA ARG A 342 -10.88 15.92 38.94
C ARG A 342 -12.19 15.65 38.22
N TYR A 343 -12.18 15.14 36.99
CA TYR A 343 -13.38 14.60 36.36
C TYR A 343 -13.79 13.28 37.07
N ALA A 344 -12.85 12.58 37.74
CA ALA A 344 -13.11 11.54 38.77
C ALA A 344 -14.00 12.02 39.91
N ARG A 345 -14.24 13.33 39.97
CA ARG A 345 -15.10 14.00 40.92
C ARG A 345 -16.27 14.75 40.26
N ALA A 346 -16.67 14.30 39.05
CA ALA A 346 -17.90 14.62 38.30
C ALA A 346 -18.72 13.46 37.55
N LYS A 347 -18.71 12.11 37.90
CA LYS A 347 -19.63 10.90 37.56
C LYS A 347 -20.14 9.70 38.60
N PHE A 348 -19.70 9.37 39.87
CA PHE A 348 -20.34 9.14 41.31
C PHE A 348 -20.79 10.21 42.54
N MET A 349 -20.46 11.55 42.77
CA MET A 349 -21.19 12.79 43.37
C MET A 349 -21.92 14.12 42.67
N ASP A 350 -22.30 14.35 41.35
CA ASP A 350 -23.52 15.06 40.72
C ASP A 350 -24.89 14.35 40.20
N TYR A 351 -25.05 13.01 39.90
CA TYR A 351 -26.31 12.20 39.92
C TYR A 351 -26.37 10.82 40.71
N THR A 352 -25.39 9.86 40.76
CA THR A 352 -25.48 8.64 41.66
C THR A 352 -25.33 8.91 43.16
N ALA A 353 -24.36 9.69 43.54
CA ALA A 353 -24.51 11.09 43.41
C ALA A 353 -23.79 11.88 42.27
N ASP A 354 -22.87 11.42 41.31
CA ASP A 354 -21.79 11.88 40.23
C ASP A 354 -20.24 12.52 40.34
N ASN A 355 -19.15 11.72 40.56
CA ASN A 355 -17.65 11.60 40.63
C ASN A 355 -16.95 10.43 39.78
N LEU A 356 -16.43 10.57 38.53
CA LEU A 356 -15.74 9.53 37.67
C LEU A 356 -15.26 10.21 36.33
N HIS A 357 -14.01 10.25 35.82
CA HIS A 357 -13.03 9.19 35.46
C HIS A 357 -11.63 9.33 36.09
N SER A 358 -10.77 8.31 36.02
CA SER A 358 -10.08 7.76 37.22
C SER A 358 -11.13 7.12 38.12
N ALA A 359 -10.88 5.87 38.52
CA ALA A 359 -11.93 5.12 39.21
C ALA A 359 -12.11 5.69 40.62
N PHE A 360 -13.31 6.21 40.87
CA PHE A 360 -13.74 6.77 42.14
C PHE A 360 -15.06 6.11 42.52
N GLY A 361 -15.14 5.59 43.75
CA GLY A 361 -16.31 4.88 44.23
C GLY A 361 -16.03 4.21 45.56
N ASN A 362 -17.01 3.45 46.06
CA ASN A 362 -16.77 2.52 47.17
C ASN A 362 -15.88 1.37 46.71
N TRP A 363 -15.16 0.74 47.63
CA TRP A 363 -14.30 -0.42 47.34
C TRP A 363 -14.56 -1.54 48.34
N PHE A 364 -14.30 -2.78 47.92
CA PHE A 364 -14.29 -3.95 48.78
C PHE A 364 -12.86 -4.52 48.83
N PRO A 365 -12.49 -5.31 49.85
CA PRO A 365 -11.14 -5.87 49.97
C PRO A 365 -10.69 -6.58 48.69
N GLY A 366 -9.53 -6.16 48.16
CA GLY A 366 -8.96 -6.70 46.92
C GLY A 366 -9.36 -6.01 45.61
N SER A 367 -10.44 -5.21 45.57
CA SER A 367 -10.92 -4.65 44.29
C SER A 367 -10.02 -3.56 43.69
N LYS A 368 -9.40 -2.70 44.52
CA LYS A 368 -8.43 -1.69 44.05
C LYS A 368 -7.19 -2.27 43.34
N PRO A 369 -6.42 -3.21 43.94
CA PRO A 369 -5.27 -3.82 43.26
C PRO A 369 -5.64 -4.49 41.94
N LEU A 370 -6.76 -5.23 41.89
CA LEU A 370 -7.20 -5.89 40.67
C LEU A 370 -7.58 -4.87 39.58
N LEU A 371 -8.42 -3.88 39.88
CA LEU A 371 -8.81 -2.86 38.90
C LEU A 371 -7.60 -2.03 38.43
N THR A 372 -6.60 -1.82 39.29
CA THR A 372 -5.31 -1.24 38.90
C THR A 372 -4.55 -2.13 37.90
N GLN A 373 -4.47 -3.44 38.13
CA GLN A 373 -3.80 -4.38 37.23
C GLN A 373 -4.56 -4.54 35.89
N ALA A 374 -5.88 -4.75 35.95
CA ALA A 374 -6.76 -4.87 34.80
C ALA A 374 -6.71 -3.63 33.90
N MET A 375 -6.87 -2.42 34.46
CA MET A 375 -6.77 -1.18 33.66
C MET A 375 -5.37 -0.98 33.06
N ASN A 376 -4.30 -1.33 33.79
CA ASN A 376 -2.93 -1.28 33.25
C ASN A 376 -2.67 -2.31 32.13
N LYS A 377 -3.42 -3.42 32.10
CA LYS A 377 -3.39 -4.43 31.04
C LYS A 377 -4.18 -3.96 29.81
N ILE A 378 -5.43 -3.54 30.02
CA ILE A 378 -6.36 -3.03 28.99
C ILE A 378 -5.77 -1.81 28.26
N MET A 379 -5.21 -0.85 29.00
CA MET A 379 -4.65 0.37 28.39
C MET A 379 -3.43 0.11 27.51
N LYS A 380 -2.69 -0.98 27.71
CA LYS A 380 -1.56 -1.39 26.84
C LYS A 380 -2.00 -1.97 25.50
N ALA A 381 -3.23 -2.47 25.39
CA ALA A 381 -3.80 -3.03 24.17
C ALA A 381 -4.57 -1.99 23.30
N ASN A 382 -4.54 -0.71 23.68
CA ASN A 382 -5.42 0.32 23.15
C ASN A 382 -5.03 0.78 21.71
N PRO A 383 -5.96 0.79 20.72
CA PRO A 383 -5.65 1.03 19.30
C PRO A 383 -5.34 2.51 18.94
N GLY A 384 -4.25 3.05 19.47
CA GLY A 384 -3.72 4.39 19.13
C GLY A 384 -3.33 4.58 17.66
N ASP A 385 -3.19 3.49 16.90
CA ASP A 385 -2.75 3.51 15.50
C ASP A 385 -3.63 4.34 14.56
N ARG A 386 -4.93 4.51 14.84
CA ARG A 386 -5.77 5.42 14.02
C ARG A 386 -5.38 6.89 14.20
N ILE A 387 -4.94 7.27 15.38
CA ILE A 387 -4.47 8.64 15.67
C ILE A 387 -3.08 8.83 15.04
N ARG A 388 -2.17 7.84 15.17
CA ARG A 388 -0.88 7.80 14.47
C ARG A 388 -1.04 7.93 12.95
N LYS A 389 -1.88 7.09 12.33
CA LYS A 389 -2.25 7.13 10.89
C LYS A 389 -2.89 8.48 10.49
N GLY A 390 -3.73 9.07 11.34
CA GLY A 390 -4.36 10.37 11.11
C GLY A 390 -3.40 11.56 11.20
N LEU A 391 -2.33 11.44 11.97
CA LEU A 391 -1.24 12.41 12.10
C LEU A 391 -0.08 12.16 11.12
N GLN A 392 0.01 10.99 10.47
CA GLN A 392 1.18 10.55 9.69
C GLN A 392 2.49 10.58 10.52
N LEU A 393 2.37 10.22 11.80
CA LEU A 393 3.48 10.04 12.73
C LEU A 393 3.91 8.58 12.75
N TYR A 394 5.21 8.35 12.67
CA TYR A 394 5.84 7.04 12.70
C TYR A 394 6.96 7.03 13.74
N SER A 395 7.09 5.91 14.46
CA SER A 395 8.20 5.62 15.36
C SER A 395 9.28 4.79 14.65
N SER A 396 10.47 4.78 15.23
CA SER A 396 11.56 3.85 14.88
C SER A 396 11.58 2.59 15.76
N GLU A 397 10.67 2.50 16.74
CA GLU A 397 10.47 1.35 17.62
C GLU A 397 9.83 0.15 16.88
N PRO A 398 10.12 -1.09 17.31
CA PRO A 398 9.61 -2.29 16.63
C PRO A 398 8.12 -2.54 16.89
N THR A 399 7.29 -2.24 15.90
CA THR A 399 6.03 -2.97 15.70
C THR A 399 6.32 -4.47 15.49
N GLU A 400 5.33 -5.36 15.68
CA GLU A 400 5.50 -6.77 15.31
C GLU A 400 6.08 -6.90 13.89
N PRO A 401 7.19 -7.65 13.70
CA PRO A 401 7.87 -7.72 12.42
C PRO A 401 6.96 -8.41 11.40
N TYR A 402 6.68 -7.74 10.28
CA TYR A 402 5.90 -8.30 9.18
C TYR A 402 6.51 -9.62 8.66
N LEU A 403 5.70 -10.39 7.93
CA LEU A 403 6.16 -11.61 7.28
C LEU A 403 7.15 -11.28 6.15
N SER A 404 8.40 -11.71 6.33
CA SER A 404 9.56 -11.50 5.46
C SER A 404 10.22 -12.84 5.12
N SER A 405 11.31 -12.84 4.34
CA SER A 405 12.09 -14.05 4.05
C SER A 405 12.89 -14.57 5.25
N GLN A 406 13.00 -13.78 6.34
CA GLN A 406 13.74 -14.17 7.55
C GLN A 406 12.85 -14.94 8.55
N ASN A 407 11.62 -14.47 8.79
CA ASN A 407 10.69 -15.10 9.74
C ASN A 407 9.68 -16.06 9.06
N TYR A 408 9.89 -16.40 7.79
CA TYR A 408 9.06 -17.31 6.99
C TYR A 408 8.78 -18.68 7.66
N GLY A 409 9.67 -19.17 8.53
CA GLY A 409 9.47 -20.41 9.29
C GLY A 409 8.30 -20.34 10.29
N GLU A 410 8.00 -19.15 10.85
CA GLU A 410 6.93 -18.95 11.86
C GLU A 410 5.56 -19.44 11.37
N ILE A 411 5.32 -19.36 10.05
CA ILE A 411 4.08 -19.77 9.38
C ILE A 411 3.63 -21.16 9.85
N PHE A 412 4.58 -22.10 9.99
CA PHE A 412 4.31 -23.53 10.23
C PHE A 412 4.27 -23.92 11.71
N ASN A 413 4.62 -23.01 12.63
CA ASN A 413 4.55 -23.23 14.07
C ASN A 413 3.11 -23.61 14.50
N ASN A 414 2.99 -24.34 15.62
CA ASN A 414 1.73 -24.94 16.05
C ASN A 414 0.43 -24.09 16.02
N PRO A 415 0.39 -22.80 16.43
CA PRO A 415 -0.86 -22.02 16.38
C PRO A 415 -1.39 -21.88 14.94
N ILE A 416 -2.72 -22.05 14.81
CA ILE A 416 -3.45 -21.91 13.54
C ILE A 416 -3.28 -20.50 12.99
N LYS A 417 -2.93 -20.40 11.70
CA LYS A 417 -2.78 -19.11 11.00
C LYS A 417 -3.50 -19.16 9.66
N TRP A 418 -4.08 -18.04 9.24
CA TRP A 418 -4.65 -17.90 7.90
C TRP A 418 -3.96 -16.79 7.11
N PHE A 419 -3.72 -17.02 5.83
CA PHE A 419 -3.50 -15.97 4.85
C PHE A 419 -4.83 -15.44 4.34
N VAL A 420 -4.95 -14.12 4.19
CA VAL A 420 -6.10 -13.44 3.56
C VAL A 420 -5.61 -12.61 2.37
N ASP A 421 -6.18 -12.85 1.18
CA ASP A 421 -5.92 -12.08 -0.03
C ASP A 421 -7.19 -11.43 -0.58
N ASP A 422 -7.23 -10.09 -0.62
CA ASP A 422 -8.32 -9.29 -1.19
C ASP A 422 -8.18 -9.08 -2.72
N THR A 423 -7.06 -9.51 -3.33
CA THR A 423 -6.70 -9.17 -4.72
C THR A 423 -7.81 -9.43 -5.73
N ASN A 424 -8.56 -10.52 -5.58
CA ASN A 424 -9.59 -10.96 -6.52
C ASN A 424 -11.04 -10.69 -6.04
N VAL A 425 -11.24 -9.89 -4.99
CA VAL A 425 -12.57 -9.64 -4.42
C VAL A 425 -13.40 -8.73 -5.31
N TYR A 426 -12.84 -7.60 -5.75
CA TYR A 426 -13.49 -6.68 -6.69
C TYR A 426 -12.76 -6.69 -8.04
N ARG A 427 -13.40 -7.28 -9.04
CA ARG A 427 -12.87 -7.49 -10.40
C ARG A 427 -13.77 -6.79 -11.41
N VAL A 428 -13.17 -6.20 -12.44
CA VAL A 428 -13.90 -5.52 -13.52
C VAL A 428 -13.39 -5.95 -14.90
N THR A 429 -14.29 -6.09 -15.86
CA THR A 429 -13.95 -6.03 -17.28
C THR A 429 -13.97 -4.57 -17.74
N ILE A 430 -12.98 -4.17 -18.53
CA ILE A 430 -12.81 -2.79 -18.99
C ILE A 430 -13.07 -2.75 -20.48
N HIS A 431 -14.13 -2.04 -20.89
CA HIS A 431 -14.39 -1.73 -22.28
C HIS A 431 -13.84 -0.34 -22.60
N LYS A 432 -12.87 -0.29 -23.52
CA LYS A 432 -12.37 0.94 -24.15
C LYS A 432 -12.89 0.99 -25.59
N THR A 433 -13.37 2.15 -26.01
CA THR A 433 -13.65 2.49 -27.42
C THR A 433 -12.90 3.77 -27.77
N LEU A 434 -12.73 4.07 -29.07
CA LEU A 434 -11.93 5.22 -29.52
C LEU A 434 -12.41 6.55 -28.92
N ALA A 435 -13.73 6.77 -28.89
CA ALA A 435 -14.35 7.95 -28.26
C ALA A 435 -14.33 7.95 -26.71
N SER A 436 -13.96 6.83 -26.07
CA SER A 436 -13.97 6.66 -24.60
C SER A 436 -12.59 6.38 -23.99
N VAL A 437 -11.50 6.68 -24.71
CA VAL A 437 -10.12 6.64 -24.16
C VAL A 437 -9.97 7.51 -22.90
N THR A 438 -10.79 8.56 -22.77
CA THR A 438 -10.89 9.43 -21.60
C THR A 438 -11.81 8.92 -20.47
N GLN A 439 -12.73 8.00 -20.75
CA GLN A 439 -13.70 7.44 -19.79
C GLN A 439 -14.00 5.94 -20.07
N PRO A 440 -13.10 5.02 -19.68
CA PRO A 440 -13.30 3.59 -19.91
C PRO A 440 -14.50 3.04 -19.12
N VAL A 441 -15.37 2.26 -19.77
CA VAL A 441 -16.56 1.67 -19.15
C VAL A 441 -16.18 0.38 -18.43
N THR A 442 -16.28 0.38 -17.11
CA THR A 442 -15.99 -0.79 -16.26
C THR A 442 -17.26 -1.53 -15.87
N LYS A 443 -17.36 -2.83 -16.18
CA LYS A 443 -18.43 -3.70 -15.68
C LYS A 443 -17.87 -4.62 -14.58
N PRO A 444 -18.49 -4.71 -13.38
CA PRO A 444 -18.05 -5.65 -12.36
C PRO A 444 -18.33 -7.10 -12.77
N ILE A 445 -17.46 -8.01 -12.35
CA ILE A 445 -17.64 -9.46 -12.48
C ILE A 445 -17.49 -10.14 -11.12
N ASN A 446 -17.90 -11.41 -11.02
CA ASN A 446 -17.74 -12.18 -9.78
C ASN A 446 -16.28 -12.23 -9.32
N GLY A 447 -16.09 -12.00 -8.03
CA GLY A 447 -14.82 -12.12 -7.33
C GLY A 447 -14.84 -13.23 -6.29
N ALA A 448 -13.75 -13.35 -5.54
CA ALA A 448 -13.70 -14.21 -4.36
C ALA A 448 -12.72 -13.67 -3.32
N VAL A 449 -13.05 -13.87 -2.04
CA VAL A 449 -12.09 -13.79 -0.93
C VAL A 449 -11.36 -15.12 -0.85
N PHE A 450 -10.03 -15.07 -0.73
CA PHE A 450 -9.18 -16.24 -0.55
C PHE A 450 -8.66 -16.26 0.89
N VAL A 451 -9.13 -17.21 1.70
CA VAL A 451 -8.66 -17.43 3.08
C VAL A 451 -8.03 -18.82 3.17
N PHE A 452 -6.78 -18.90 3.62
CA PHE A 452 -5.97 -20.11 3.42
C PHE A 452 -5.11 -20.49 4.63
N ASN A 453 -5.18 -21.75 5.08
CA ASN A 453 -4.35 -22.32 6.13
C ASN A 453 -3.09 -23.00 5.53
N PRO A 454 -1.88 -22.43 5.71
CA PRO A 454 -0.65 -22.94 5.11
C PRO A 454 -0.15 -24.24 5.76
N ARG A 455 -0.62 -24.59 6.95
CA ARG A 455 -0.25 -25.85 7.62
C ARG A 455 -1.04 -27.04 7.06
N THR A 456 -2.35 -26.88 6.86
CA THR A 456 -3.26 -27.98 6.48
C THR A 456 -3.60 -28.02 4.99
N GLY A 457 -3.34 -26.94 4.24
CA GLY A 457 -3.77 -26.81 2.84
C GLY A 457 -5.22 -26.36 2.68
N GLN A 458 -5.97 -26.21 3.78
CA GLN A 458 -7.38 -25.84 3.77
C GLN A 458 -7.59 -24.42 3.22
N LEU A 459 -8.43 -24.31 2.18
CA LEU A 459 -8.81 -23.09 1.49
C LEU A 459 -10.31 -22.86 1.65
N PHE A 460 -10.68 -21.75 2.31
CA PHE A 460 -12.03 -21.22 2.34
C PHE A 460 -12.14 -20.15 1.24
N LEU A 461 -12.90 -20.46 0.18
CA LEU A 461 -13.06 -19.61 -0.99
C LEU A 461 -14.48 -19.03 -1.01
N LYS A 462 -14.66 -17.82 -0.45
CA LYS A 462 -15.96 -17.12 -0.45
C LYS A 462 -16.15 -16.40 -1.77
N VAL A 463 -17.09 -16.88 -2.58
CA VAL A 463 -17.48 -16.23 -3.83
C VAL A 463 -18.28 -14.96 -3.53
N ILE A 464 -17.92 -13.85 -4.17
CA ILE A 464 -18.58 -12.55 -4.06
C ILE A 464 -19.27 -12.24 -5.39
N HIS A 465 -20.60 -12.39 -5.41
CA HIS A 465 -21.43 -12.18 -6.59
C HIS A 465 -21.60 -10.69 -6.93
N THR A 466 -21.84 -10.36 -8.20
CA THR A 466 -21.96 -8.97 -8.69
C THR A 466 -23.05 -8.15 -7.99
N SER A 467 -24.09 -8.78 -7.45
CA SER A 467 -25.17 -8.11 -6.69
C SER A 467 -24.66 -7.33 -5.47
N VAL A 468 -23.55 -7.73 -4.85
CA VAL A 468 -22.92 -7.02 -3.72
C VAL A 468 -22.46 -5.60 -4.09
N TRP A 469 -22.24 -5.34 -5.39
CA TRP A 469 -21.82 -4.04 -5.92
C TRP A 469 -22.98 -3.16 -6.40
N ALA A 470 -24.22 -3.68 -6.44
CA ALA A 470 -25.37 -2.98 -6.98
C ALA A 470 -25.74 -1.75 -6.13
N GLY A 471 -25.96 -0.60 -6.78
CA GLY A 471 -26.27 0.68 -6.11
C GLY A 471 -25.10 1.33 -5.34
N GLN A 472 -23.99 0.61 -5.14
CA GLN A 472 -22.89 1.05 -4.28
C GLN A 472 -21.87 1.96 -5.00
N LYS A 473 -21.19 2.82 -4.22
CA LYS A 473 -20.14 3.73 -4.69
C LYS A 473 -18.83 3.48 -3.95
N ARG A 474 -17.70 3.89 -4.55
CA ARG A 474 -16.33 3.62 -4.03
C ARG A 474 -16.03 2.13 -3.82
N LEU A 475 -16.39 1.30 -4.80
CA LEU A 475 -16.36 -0.17 -4.74
C LEU A 475 -15.00 -0.76 -4.30
N ALA A 476 -13.87 -0.18 -4.72
CA ALA A 476 -12.54 -0.60 -4.29
C ALA A 476 -12.22 -0.38 -2.79
N GLN A 477 -12.96 0.53 -2.11
CA GLN A 477 -12.94 0.64 -0.66
C GLN A 477 -13.89 -0.39 -0.05
N LEU A 478 -15.13 -0.48 -0.55
CA LEU A 478 -16.16 -1.41 -0.07
C LEU A 478 -15.69 -2.87 -0.08
N ALA A 479 -14.96 -3.28 -1.14
CA ALA A 479 -14.40 -4.61 -1.28
C ALA A 479 -13.59 -5.07 -0.06
N LYS A 480 -12.78 -4.17 0.53
CA LYS A 480 -11.93 -4.48 1.68
C LYS A 480 -12.72 -4.61 2.98
N TRP A 481 -13.72 -3.76 3.16
CA TRP A 481 -14.63 -3.84 4.31
C TRP A 481 -15.50 -5.10 4.23
N LYS A 482 -16.05 -5.42 3.05
CA LYS A 482 -16.76 -6.69 2.81
C LYS A 482 -15.85 -7.90 3.02
N THR A 483 -14.57 -7.82 2.62
CA THR A 483 -13.59 -8.89 2.89
C THR A 483 -13.40 -9.12 4.39
N ALA A 484 -13.19 -8.05 5.17
CA ALA A 484 -13.02 -8.16 6.62
C ALA A 484 -14.30 -8.62 7.34
N GLU A 485 -15.47 -8.20 6.87
CA GLU A 485 -16.78 -8.67 7.34
C GLU A 485 -16.95 -10.18 7.13
N GLU A 486 -16.67 -10.68 5.91
CA GLU A 486 -16.78 -12.10 5.57
C GLU A 486 -15.73 -12.96 6.29
N VAL A 487 -14.51 -12.45 6.50
CA VAL A 487 -13.48 -13.12 7.31
C VAL A 487 -13.89 -13.19 8.78
N ALA A 488 -14.40 -12.09 9.36
CA ALA A 488 -14.86 -12.11 10.74
C ALA A 488 -16.14 -12.95 10.93
N ALA A 489 -16.99 -13.06 9.91
CA ALA A 489 -18.11 -14.01 9.91
C ALA A 489 -17.63 -15.46 9.88
N LEU A 490 -16.58 -15.77 9.09
CA LEU A 490 -15.94 -17.08 9.08
C LEU A 490 -15.31 -17.43 10.45
N VAL A 491 -14.60 -16.50 11.10
CA VAL A 491 -14.05 -16.72 12.45
C VAL A 491 -15.17 -16.98 13.47
N ARG A 492 -16.28 -16.21 13.44
CA ARG A 492 -17.47 -16.45 14.29
C ARG A 492 -18.17 -17.79 14.03
N SER A 493 -17.97 -18.40 12.85
CA SER A 493 -18.59 -19.68 12.49
C SER A 493 -17.80 -20.93 12.92
N LEU A 494 -16.59 -20.77 13.47
CA LEU A 494 -15.74 -21.88 13.89
C LEU A 494 -15.66 -22.00 15.42
N PRO A 495 -15.52 -23.24 15.96
CA PRO A 495 -15.18 -23.48 17.35
C PRO A 495 -13.86 -22.78 17.76
N VAL A 496 -13.71 -22.45 19.05
CA VAL A 496 -12.60 -21.66 19.59
C VAL A 496 -11.23 -22.36 19.42
N GLU A 497 -11.27 -23.68 19.27
CA GLU A 497 -10.16 -24.60 18.98
C GLU A 497 -9.65 -24.46 17.54
N GLU A 498 -10.54 -24.20 16.57
CA GLU A 498 -10.22 -24.04 15.15
C GLU A 498 -9.98 -22.58 14.73
N GLN A 499 -10.34 -21.61 15.57
CA GLN A 499 -10.14 -20.19 15.31
C GLN A 499 -8.64 -19.85 15.16
N PRO A 500 -8.26 -19.04 14.14
CA PRO A 500 -6.87 -18.68 13.90
C PRO A 500 -6.35 -17.80 15.03
N LYS A 501 -5.16 -18.08 15.56
CA LYS A 501 -4.47 -17.18 16.50
C LYS A 501 -3.71 -16.06 15.78
N GLN A 502 -3.49 -16.20 14.47
CA GLN A 502 -2.86 -15.16 13.64
C GLN A 502 -3.47 -15.09 12.23
N ILE A 503 -3.75 -13.89 11.74
CA ILE A 503 -4.24 -13.63 10.38
C ILE A 503 -3.20 -12.76 9.66
N ILE A 504 -2.64 -13.29 8.56
CA ILE A 504 -1.60 -12.64 7.76
C ILE A 504 -2.23 -12.08 6.47
N VAL A 505 -2.15 -10.77 6.26
CA VAL A 505 -2.71 -10.13 5.06
C VAL A 505 -1.66 -9.96 3.95
N THR A 506 -2.04 -10.28 2.71
CA THR A 506 -1.17 -10.04 1.53
C THR A 506 -0.99 -8.55 1.22
N ARG A 507 -1.89 -7.69 1.70
CA ARG A 507 -1.89 -6.26 1.43
C ARG A 507 -2.08 -5.44 2.69
N LYS A 508 -1.17 -4.50 2.95
CA LYS A 508 -1.22 -3.54 4.09
C LYS A 508 -2.58 -2.81 4.20
N GLY A 509 -3.26 -2.60 3.08
CA GLY A 509 -4.59 -1.99 3.05
C GLY A 509 -5.76 -2.86 3.52
N MET A 510 -5.53 -4.09 3.99
CA MET A 510 -6.50 -4.97 4.67
C MET A 510 -6.34 -5.00 6.20
N LEU A 511 -5.26 -4.43 6.74
CA LEU A 511 -5.03 -4.32 8.20
C LEU A 511 -6.18 -3.52 8.85
N ASP A 512 -6.35 -2.25 8.46
CA ASP A 512 -7.38 -1.33 8.98
C ASP A 512 -8.80 -1.96 9.06
N PRO A 513 -9.37 -2.59 7.99
CA PRO A 513 -10.69 -3.21 8.09
C PRO A 513 -10.76 -4.44 9.00
N LEU A 514 -9.73 -5.30 9.02
CA LEU A 514 -9.71 -6.47 9.89
C LEU A 514 -9.57 -6.07 11.36
N GLU A 515 -8.71 -5.08 11.67
CA GLU A 515 -8.63 -4.42 12.99
C GLU A 515 -10.02 -3.98 13.49
N VAL A 516 -10.89 -3.44 12.61
CA VAL A 516 -12.25 -2.99 13.02
C VAL A 516 -13.23 -4.14 13.23
N HIS A 517 -13.11 -5.22 12.45
CA HIS A 517 -14.10 -6.31 12.40
C HIS A 517 -13.79 -7.49 13.34
N LEU A 518 -12.56 -7.55 13.88
CA LEU A 518 -12.07 -8.59 14.80
C LEU A 518 -11.80 -8.07 16.24
N LEU A 519 -12.32 -6.88 16.62
CA LEU A 519 -12.22 -6.41 18.01
C LEU A 519 -12.85 -7.39 19.01
N ASP A 520 -13.91 -8.10 18.59
CA ASP A 520 -14.55 -9.20 19.31
C ASP A 520 -13.61 -10.39 19.61
N PHE A 521 -12.40 -10.40 19.03
CA PHE A 521 -11.42 -11.49 19.07
C PHE A 521 -10.00 -10.97 19.43
N PRO A 522 -9.77 -10.42 20.63
CA PRO A 522 -8.48 -9.82 21.02
C PRO A 522 -7.29 -10.80 20.96
N ASN A 523 -7.54 -12.11 21.01
CA ASN A 523 -6.56 -13.18 20.90
C ASN A 523 -6.09 -13.49 19.45
N VAL A 524 -6.47 -12.68 18.46
CA VAL A 524 -6.19 -12.93 17.03
C VAL A 524 -5.24 -11.86 16.48
N VAL A 525 -3.96 -12.19 16.38
CA VAL A 525 -2.91 -11.27 15.92
C VAL A 525 -3.04 -10.99 14.42
N ILE A 526 -3.10 -9.72 14.01
CA ILE A 526 -3.24 -9.32 12.60
C ILE A 526 -1.87 -8.83 12.08
N LYS A 527 -1.21 -9.64 11.25
CA LYS A 527 0.17 -9.42 10.78
C LYS A 527 0.21 -9.03 9.29
N GLY A 528 1.02 -8.03 8.94
CA GLY A 528 1.28 -7.67 7.54
C GLY A 528 2.29 -8.61 6.87
N SER A 529 2.21 -8.74 5.55
CA SER A 529 3.24 -9.39 4.72
C SER A 529 4.03 -8.36 3.90
N GLU A 530 5.35 -8.52 3.84
CA GLU A 530 6.22 -7.85 2.88
C GLU A 530 6.42 -8.72 1.62
N LEU A 531 6.36 -10.03 1.79
CA LEU A 531 6.35 -10.99 0.69
C LEU A 531 5.08 -10.81 -0.16
N GLN A 532 5.25 -10.47 -1.44
CA GLN A 532 4.16 -10.36 -2.41
C GLN A 532 3.74 -11.78 -2.88
N LEU A 533 2.99 -12.49 -2.03
CA LEU A 533 2.58 -13.88 -2.30
C LEU A 533 1.61 -13.98 -3.52
N PRO A 534 1.71 -15.03 -4.36
CA PRO A 534 1.07 -15.07 -5.66
C PRO A 534 -0.37 -15.63 -5.66
N PHE A 535 -1.08 -15.63 -4.52
CA PHE A 535 -2.43 -16.24 -4.38
C PHE A 535 -3.45 -15.72 -5.40
N GLN A 536 -3.28 -14.50 -5.90
CA GLN A 536 -4.06 -13.97 -7.02
C GLN A 536 -4.06 -14.86 -8.28
N ALA A 537 -3.03 -15.68 -8.48
CA ALA A 537 -2.90 -16.61 -9.60
C ALA A 537 -3.79 -17.85 -9.48
N CYS A 538 -4.35 -18.16 -8.30
CA CYS A 538 -5.29 -19.26 -8.11
C CYS A 538 -6.48 -19.17 -9.08
N LEU A 539 -6.96 -17.96 -9.42
CA LEU A 539 -8.05 -17.79 -10.38
C LEU A 539 -7.68 -18.07 -11.85
N LYS A 540 -6.40 -18.33 -12.18
CA LYS A 540 -5.97 -18.84 -13.50
C LYS A 540 -6.19 -20.36 -13.64
N ILE A 541 -6.47 -21.05 -12.53
CA ILE A 541 -6.83 -22.48 -12.48
C ILE A 541 -8.30 -22.61 -12.90
N GLU A 542 -8.58 -23.44 -13.91
CA GLU A 542 -9.91 -23.57 -14.51
C GLU A 542 -11.00 -24.01 -13.52
N LYS A 543 -10.66 -24.88 -12.56
CA LYS A 543 -11.59 -25.37 -11.51
C LYS A 543 -12.17 -24.19 -10.71
N PHE A 544 -11.33 -23.28 -10.23
CA PHE A 544 -11.76 -22.10 -9.48
C PHE A 544 -12.35 -21.00 -10.38
N GLY A 545 -11.69 -20.70 -11.52
CA GLY A 545 -12.12 -19.66 -12.44
C GLY A 545 -13.53 -19.89 -12.99
N ASN A 546 -13.81 -21.11 -13.46
CA ASN A 546 -15.12 -21.47 -13.99
C ASN A 546 -16.20 -21.51 -12.89
N MET A 547 -15.86 -21.99 -11.69
CA MET A 547 -16.82 -22.02 -10.57
C MET A 547 -17.26 -20.62 -10.14
N ILE A 548 -16.32 -19.66 -10.04
CA ILE A 548 -16.62 -18.27 -9.66
C ILE A 548 -17.40 -17.56 -10.76
N LEU A 549 -17.08 -17.77 -12.04
CA LEU A 549 -17.81 -17.16 -13.16
C LEU A 549 -19.24 -17.72 -13.33
N LYS A 550 -19.48 -18.99 -12.96
CA LYS A 550 -20.81 -19.62 -13.03
C LYS A 550 -21.67 -19.42 -11.76
N ALA A 551 -21.16 -18.76 -10.72
CA ALA A 551 -21.91 -18.56 -9.48
C ALA A 551 -23.00 -17.48 -9.62
N THR A 552 -24.25 -17.84 -9.30
CA THR A 552 -25.42 -16.96 -9.28
C THR A 552 -25.60 -16.21 -7.96
N GLU A 553 -24.94 -16.66 -6.90
CA GLU A 553 -25.11 -16.16 -5.53
C GLU A 553 -23.78 -16.18 -4.73
N PRO A 554 -23.66 -15.42 -3.63
CA PRO A 554 -22.47 -15.46 -2.78
C PRO A 554 -22.44 -16.73 -1.91
N LYS A 555 -21.51 -17.65 -2.18
CA LYS A 555 -21.37 -18.92 -1.46
C LYS A 555 -19.95 -19.16 -0.95
N MET A 556 -19.82 -19.83 0.19
CA MET A 556 -18.54 -20.34 0.67
C MET A 556 -18.27 -21.71 0.06
N VAL A 557 -17.04 -21.98 -0.37
CA VAL A 557 -16.63 -23.30 -0.86
C VAL A 557 -15.31 -23.70 -0.21
N LEU A 558 -15.26 -24.91 0.33
CA LEU A 558 -14.07 -25.48 0.98
C LEU A 558 -13.27 -26.32 -0.02
N PHE A 559 -11.95 -26.19 0.01
CA PHE A 559 -11.01 -27.04 -0.73
C PHE A 559 -9.80 -27.40 0.15
N ASN A 560 -9.07 -28.46 -0.20
CA ASN A 560 -7.67 -28.63 0.21
C ASN A 560 -6.78 -28.34 -1.01
N ILE A 561 -5.99 -27.27 -0.98
CA ILE A 561 -5.13 -26.87 -2.12
C ILE A 561 -3.83 -27.70 -2.22
N TYR A 562 -3.54 -28.54 -1.23
CA TYR A 562 -2.43 -29.51 -1.29
C TYR A 562 -2.86 -30.89 -1.80
N ASP A 563 -4.15 -31.08 -2.13
CA ASP A 563 -4.76 -32.36 -2.49
C ASP A 563 -4.39 -33.46 -1.49
N ASP A 564 -3.40 -34.30 -1.79
CA ASP A 564 -2.91 -35.35 -0.89
C ASP A 564 -1.39 -35.31 -0.60
N TRP A 565 -0.69 -34.25 -0.99
CA TRP A 565 0.78 -34.12 -0.82
C TRP A 565 1.25 -34.25 0.63
N LEU A 566 0.41 -33.91 1.62
CA LEU A 566 0.72 -34.06 3.06
C LEU A 566 0.96 -35.52 3.50
N LYS A 567 0.70 -36.51 2.63
CA LYS A 567 1.07 -37.92 2.87
C LYS A 567 2.57 -38.19 2.65
N SER A 568 3.22 -37.53 1.69
CA SER A 568 4.63 -37.76 1.33
C SER A 568 5.58 -36.61 1.68
N VAL A 569 5.07 -35.38 1.80
CA VAL A 569 5.90 -34.18 2.06
C VAL A 569 5.37 -33.31 3.21
N SER A 570 6.31 -32.62 3.87
CA SER A 570 5.99 -31.69 4.97
C SER A 570 5.14 -30.52 4.51
N SER A 571 4.36 -29.91 5.43
CA SER A 571 3.56 -28.72 5.14
C SER A 571 4.40 -27.53 4.63
N TYR A 572 5.65 -27.39 5.08
CA TYR A 572 6.62 -26.43 4.55
C TYR A 572 6.92 -26.69 3.07
N THR A 573 7.16 -27.95 2.70
CA THR A 573 7.43 -28.34 1.31
C THR A 573 6.18 -28.20 0.44
N CYS A 574 5.01 -28.58 0.93
CA CYS A 574 3.72 -28.42 0.24
C CYS A 574 3.39 -26.93 -0.02
N PHE A 575 3.66 -26.04 0.94
CA PHE A 575 3.53 -24.60 0.73
C PHE A 575 4.55 -24.07 -0.29
N SER A 576 5.80 -24.53 -0.21
CA SER A 576 6.85 -24.15 -1.15
C SER A 576 6.50 -24.56 -2.58
N ARG A 577 6.05 -25.80 -2.79
CA ARG A 577 5.50 -26.34 -4.05
C ARG A 577 4.33 -25.48 -4.55
N LEU A 578 3.35 -25.18 -3.69
CA LEU A 578 2.21 -24.32 -4.03
C LEU A 578 2.65 -22.92 -4.49
N ILE A 579 3.48 -22.23 -3.71
CA ILE A 579 3.95 -20.87 -4.02
C ILE A 579 4.73 -20.86 -5.34
N LEU A 580 5.56 -21.88 -5.59
CA LEU A 580 6.33 -22.04 -6.82
C LEU A 580 5.42 -22.28 -8.03
N ILE A 581 4.41 -23.15 -7.94
CA ILE A 581 3.41 -23.36 -9.00
C ILE A 581 2.63 -22.06 -9.28
N LEU A 582 2.12 -21.39 -8.23
CA LEU A 582 1.34 -20.16 -8.37
C LEU A 582 2.19 -18.99 -8.90
N ARG A 583 3.48 -18.90 -8.55
CA ARG A 583 4.43 -17.91 -9.08
C ARG A 583 4.70 -18.16 -10.56
N ALA A 584 4.88 -19.42 -10.97
CA ALA A 584 5.03 -19.77 -12.38
C ALA A 584 3.77 -19.47 -13.19
N LEU A 585 2.57 -19.82 -12.69
CA LEU A 585 1.28 -19.44 -13.29
C LEU A 585 1.08 -17.92 -13.34
N HIS A 586 1.60 -17.17 -12.35
CA HIS A 586 1.60 -15.72 -12.38
C HIS A 586 2.47 -15.18 -13.54
N ALA A 587 3.73 -15.62 -13.63
CA ALA A 587 4.74 -15.16 -14.59
C ALA A 587 4.47 -15.59 -16.04
N ASN A 588 4.17 -16.87 -16.29
CA ASN A 588 3.82 -17.40 -17.60
C ASN A 588 2.81 -18.56 -17.49
N ASN A 589 1.53 -18.21 -17.59
CA ASN A 589 0.40 -19.14 -17.46
C ASN A 589 0.45 -20.30 -18.47
N GLU A 590 0.81 -20.03 -19.73
CA GLU A 590 0.88 -21.06 -20.79
C GLU A 590 1.97 -22.09 -20.51
N LYS A 591 3.21 -21.62 -20.27
CA LYS A 591 4.34 -22.52 -20.00
C LYS A 591 4.18 -23.26 -18.68
N ALA A 592 3.64 -22.62 -17.63
CA ALA A 592 3.40 -23.28 -16.36
C ALA A 592 2.35 -24.40 -16.49
N LYS A 593 1.24 -24.18 -17.22
CA LYS A 593 0.25 -25.23 -17.50
C LYS A 593 0.82 -26.39 -18.31
N MET A 594 1.70 -26.10 -19.27
CA MET A 594 2.40 -27.13 -20.04
C MET A 594 3.34 -27.98 -19.16
N LEU A 595 4.11 -27.34 -18.27
CA LEU A 595 5.02 -28.04 -17.35
C LEU A 595 4.28 -28.90 -16.31
N LEU A 596 3.09 -28.48 -15.88
CA LEU A 596 2.24 -29.26 -14.98
C LEU A 596 1.63 -30.52 -15.65
N ARG A 597 1.49 -30.54 -16.98
CA ARG A 597 0.92 -31.66 -17.75
C ARG A 597 1.90 -32.11 -18.85
N PRO A 598 3.01 -32.76 -18.49
CA PRO A 598 4.08 -33.10 -19.43
C PRO A 598 3.72 -34.24 -20.39
N ASP A 599 2.77 -35.11 -20.03
CA ASP A 599 2.29 -36.20 -20.86
C ASP A 599 0.77 -36.42 -20.69
N LYS A 600 0.13 -37.01 -21.71
CA LYS A 600 -1.31 -37.32 -21.75
C LYS A 600 -1.72 -38.40 -20.75
N SER A 601 -0.77 -39.23 -20.28
CA SER A 601 -1.01 -40.21 -19.21
C SER A 601 -1.35 -39.58 -17.86
N VAL A 602 -0.95 -38.32 -17.61
CA VAL A 602 -1.15 -37.65 -16.33
C VAL A 602 -2.55 -37.05 -16.24
N VAL A 603 -3.41 -37.66 -15.43
CA VAL A 603 -4.78 -37.20 -15.16
C VAL A 603 -4.83 -36.32 -13.89
N THR A 604 -5.80 -35.41 -13.83
CA THR A 604 -6.19 -34.70 -12.60
C THR A 604 -7.46 -35.35 -12.07
N GLU A 605 -7.43 -35.90 -10.85
CA GLU A 605 -8.61 -36.52 -10.24
C GLU A 605 -9.78 -35.52 -10.10
N PRO A 606 -11.06 -35.95 -10.20
CA PRO A 606 -12.20 -35.03 -10.13
C PRO A 606 -12.28 -34.23 -8.83
N HIS A 607 -11.81 -34.81 -7.73
CA HIS A 607 -11.73 -34.17 -6.42
C HIS A 607 -10.48 -33.28 -6.28
N HIS A 608 -9.34 -33.68 -6.85
CA HIS A 608 -8.07 -32.93 -6.80
C HIS A 608 -8.05 -31.65 -7.66
N ILE A 609 -7.11 -30.75 -7.38
CA ILE A 609 -6.85 -29.51 -8.11
C ILE A 609 -5.65 -29.68 -9.06
N TRP A 610 -4.64 -30.44 -8.64
CA TRP A 610 -3.39 -30.64 -9.36
C TRP A 610 -3.34 -32.01 -10.06
N PRO A 611 -2.50 -32.17 -11.11
CA PRO A 611 -2.29 -33.45 -11.76
C PRO A 611 -1.63 -34.47 -10.81
N SER A 612 -2.08 -35.72 -10.86
CA SER A 612 -1.55 -36.80 -10.02
C SER A 612 -0.18 -37.24 -10.53
N LEU A 613 0.88 -36.81 -9.84
CA LEU A 613 2.29 -37.04 -10.18
C LEU A 613 3.02 -37.74 -9.02
N THR A 614 3.99 -38.59 -9.33
CA THR A 614 4.90 -39.17 -8.32
C THR A 614 5.90 -38.12 -7.81
N ASP A 615 6.51 -38.34 -6.64
CA ASP A 615 7.48 -37.38 -6.09
C ASP A 615 8.70 -37.14 -6.99
N ASP A 616 9.17 -38.17 -7.73
CA ASP A 616 10.20 -38.03 -8.78
C ASP A 616 9.77 -37.14 -9.95
N GLN A 617 8.49 -37.17 -10.31
CA GLN A 617 7.93 -36.28 -11.34
C GLN A 617 7.75 -34.87 -10.78
N TRP A 618 7.30 -34.73 -9.53
CA TRP A 618 7.24 -33.44 -8.85
C TRP A 618 8.59 -32.75 -8.76
N MET A 619 9.67 -33.44 -8.37
CA MET A 619 11.02 -32.86 -8.34
C MET A 619 11.44 -32.28 -9.71
N LYS A 620 11.15 -32.99 -10.81
CA LYS A 620 11.45 -32.53 -12.18
C LYS A 620 10.59 -31.32 -12.58
N VAL A 621 9.31 -31.33 -12.21
CA VAL A 621 8.37 -30.22 -12.48
C VAL A 621 8.71 -28.98 -11.64
N GLU A 622 9.07 -29.15 -10.37
CA GLU A 622 9.49 -28.07 -9.47
C GLU A 622 10.76 -27.36 -9.97
N VAL A 623 11.77 -28.11 -10.44
CA VAL A 623 12.96 -27.54 -11.08
C VAL A 623 12.59 -26.75 -12.35
N ALA A 624 11.79 -27.32 -13.24
CA ALA A 624 11.39 -26.64 -14.47
C ALA A 624 10.54 -25.38 -14.22
N LEU A 625 9.67 -25.39 -13.21
CA LEU A 625 8.86 -24.24 -12.80
C LEU A 625 9.71 -23.16 -12.11
N ARG A 626 10.70 -23.53 -11.28
CA ARG A 626 11.70 -22.61 -10.71
C ARG A 626 12.44 -21.87 -11.81
N ASP A 627 12.96 -22.62 -12.78
CA ASP A 627 13.80 -22.09 -13.84
C ASP A 627 12.96 -21.23 -14.83
N LEU A 628 11.67 -21.52 -14.98
CA LEU A 628 10.69 -20.64 -15.66
C LEU A 628 10.47 -19.30 -14.92
N ILE A 629 10.41 -19.29 -13.59
CA ILE A 629 10.28 -18.06 -12.80
C ILE A 629 11.56 -17.22 -12.91
N LEU A 630 12.73 -17.84 -12.72
CA LEU A 630 14.02 -17.16 -12.76
C LEU A 630 14.31 -16.58 -14.14
N SER A 631 14.09 -17.36 -15.22
CA SER A 631 14.26 -16.86 -16.60
C SER A 631 13.30 -15.73 -16.96
N TYR A 632 12.09 -15.69 -16.38
CA TYR A 632 11.17 -14.56 -16.54
C TYR A 632 11.65 -13.30 -15.80
N TYR A 633 12.12 -13.43 -14.56
CA TYR A 633 12.71 -12.30 -13.80
C TYR A 633 13.94 -11.74 -14.53
N VAL A 634 14.84 -12.62 -14.96
CA VAL A 634 16.04 -12.32 -15.75
C VAL A 634 15.72 -11.55 -17.03
N LYS A 635 14.77 -12.04 -17.83
CA LYS A 635 14.34 -11.36 -19.07
C LYS A 635 13.61 -10.03 -18.82
N LYS A 636 12.95 -9.87 -17.66
CA LYS A 636 12.26 -8.62 -17.31
C LYS A 636 13.22 -7.52 -16.85
N ASN A 637 14.29 -7.90 -16.16
CA ASN A 637 15.20 -6.96 -15.48
C ASN A 637 16.58 -6.83 -16.14
N ASN A 638 16.85 -7.58 -17.23
CA ASN A 638 18.14 -7.64 -17.93
C ASN A 638 19.32 -7.99 -17.00
N VAL A 639 19.20 -9.13 -16.32
CA VAL A 639 20.19 -9.67 -15.36
C VAL A 639 20.59 -11.08 -15.75
N ASN A 640 21.87 -11.46 -15.69
CA ASN A 640 22.29 -12.84 -15.94
C ASN A 640 21.84 -13.81 -14.83
N THR A 641 21.40 -15.03 -15.19
CA THR A 641 21.00 -16.07 -14.23
C THR A 641 22.12 -16.44 -13.26
N SER A 642 23.37 -16.48 -13.72
CA SER A 642 24.54 -16.81 -12.91
C SER A 642 24.96 -15.69 -11.93
N ALA A 643 24.40 -14.48 -12.05
CA ALA A 643 24.67 -13.38 -11.12
C ALA A 643 23.74 -13.36 -9.89
N LEU A 644 22.85 -14.36 -9.75
CA LEU A 644 21.88 -14.49 -8.66
C LEU A 644 22.37 -15.50 -7.60
N THR A 645 22.46 -15.05 -6.35
CA THR A 645 22.72 -15.90 -5.18
C THR A 645 21.50 -16.78 -4.81
N GLN A 646 21.71 -17.83 -4.02
CA GLN A 646 20.62 -18.68 -3.52
C GLN A 646 19.59 -17.89 -2.68
N SER A 647 20.05 -16.90 -1.91
CA SER A 647 19.19 -15.95 -1.19
C SER A 647 18.34 -15.11 -2.13
N GLU A 648 18.93 -14.51 -3.17
CA GLU A 648 18.18 -13.70 -4.16
C GLU A 648 17.19 -14.59 -4.94
N MET A 649 17.57 -15.81 -5.33
CA MET A 649 16.67 -16.76 -6.02
C MET A 649 15.47 -17.17 -5.15
N ARG A 650 15.69 -17.49 -3.86
CA ARG A 650 14.61 -17.77 -2.90
C ARG A 650 13.68 -16.56 -2.78
N ASP A 651 14.25 -15.38 -2.60
CA ASP A 651 13.48 -14.17 -2.30
C ASP A 651 12.72 -13.66 -3.55
N ILE A 652 13.19 -13.94 -4.78
CA ILE A 652 12.42 -13.79 -6.03
C ILE A 652 11.19 -14.70 -6.04
N ILE A 653 11.33 -15.96 -5.63
CA ILE A 653 10.23 -16.95 -5.62
C ILE A 653 9.19 -16.59 -4.53
N LEU A 654 9.65 -16.13 -3.37
CA LEU A 654 8.78 -15.62 -2.30
C LEU A 654 8.17 -14.25 -2.62
N GLY A 655 8.77 -13.49 -3.55
CA GLY A 655 8.25 -12.21 -4.03
C GLY A 655 8.59 -11.04 -3.10
N ALA A 656 9.79 -11.03 -2.53
CA ALA A 656 10.35 -9.86 -1.88
C ALA A 656 10.83 -8.82 -2.92
N GLU A 657 10.98 -7.56 -2.50
CA GLU A 657 11.52 -6.50 -3.35
C GLU A 657 13.05 -6.52 -3.30
N ILE A 658 13.69 -6.82 -4.45
CA ILE A 658 15.14 -7.00 -4.58
C ILE A 658 15.67 -6.04 -5.64
N THR A 659 16.70 -5.26 -5.29
CA THR A 659 17.45 -4.45 -6.25
C THR A 659 18.24 -5.36 -7.21
N PRO A 660 18.14 -5.17 -8.54
CA PRO A 660 18.93 -5.95 -9.50
C PRO A 660 20.44 -5.88 -9.20
N PRO A 661 21.19 -6.99 -9.30
CA PRO A 661 22.62 -7.02 -9.00
C PRO A 661 23.42 -6.12 -9.96
N SER A 662 24.44 -5.46 -9.42
CA SER A 662 25.21 -4.42 -10.12
C SER A 662 26.01 -4.98 -11.32
N GLN A 663 26.18 -4.15 -12.36
CA GLN A 663 26.85 -4.54 -13.62
C GLN A 663 28.25 -5.14 -13.39
N GLN A 664 29.02 -4.59 -12.44
CA GLN A 664 30.34 -5.11 -12.07
C GLN A 664 30.26 -6.56 -11.54
N ARG A 665 29.22 -6.90 -10.76
CA ARG A 665 28.98 -8.27 -10.27
C ARG A 665 28.55 -9.21 -11.40
N GLN A 666 27.82 -8.70 -12.39
CA GLN A 666 27.43 -9.45 -13.59
C GLN A 666 28.66 -9.79 -14.45
N GLN A 667 29.57 -8.83 -14.66
CA GLN A 667 30.82 -9.03 -15.41
C GLN A 667 31.74 -10.08 -14.76
N ILE A 668 31.90 -10.04 -13.43
CA ILE A 668 32.68 -11.06 -12.69
C ILE A 668 32.07 -12.46 -12.91
N ALA A 669 30.75 -12.61 -12.78
CA ALA A 669 30.05 -13.87 -13.00
C ALA A 669 30.07 -14.36 -14.47
N GLU A 670 30.30 -13.46 -15.45
CA GLU A 670 30.55 -13.85 -16.84
C GLU A 670 31.97 -14.39 -17.03
N ILE A 671 32.97 -13.75 -16.41
CA ILE A 671 34.39 -14.18 -16.46
C ILE A 671 34.57 -15.55 -15.79
N GLU A 672 34.02 -15.75 -14.59
CA GLU A 672 34.06 -17.05 -13.88
C GLU A 672 33.37 -18.16 -14.68
N LYS A 673 32.29 -17.84 -15.40
CA LYS A 673 31.56 -18.78 -16.25
C LYS A 673 32.31 -19.12 -17.54
N GLN A 674 32.99 -18.15 -18.16
CA GLN A 674 33.86 -18.39 -19.31
C GLN A 674 35.05 -19.30 -18.94
N ALA A 675 35.56 -19.18 -17.71
CA ALA A 675 36.62 -20.06 -17.19
C ALA A 675 36.17 -21.51 -16.90
N SER A 676 34.88 -21.84 -16.96
CA SER A 676 34.32 -23.09 -16.40
C SER A 676 33.39 -23.90 -17.32
N GLN A 677 33.18 -23.53 -18.59
CA GLN A 677 32.32 -24.29 -19.51
C GLN A 677 32.95 -24.64 -20.87
N ALA A 678 33.60 -25.80 -20.93
CA ALA A 678 33.84 -26.57 -22.15
C ALA A 678 33.38 -28.03 -21.92
N VAL A 679 32.06 -28.27 -21.95
CA VAL A 679 31.45 -29.57 -21.65
C VAL A 679 30.66 -30.07 -22.85
N ALA A 680 31.00 -31.27 -23.34
CA ALA A 680 30.34 -31.90 -24.48
C ALA A 680 28.94 -32.42 -24.10
N VAL A 681 27.96 -32.21 -24.98
CA VAL A 681 26.58 -32.69 -24.84
C VAL A 681 26.41 -33.98 -25.64
N THR A 682 26.33 -35.11 -24.94
CA THR A 682 26.03 -36.43 -25.50
C THR A 682 24.53 -36.64 -25.69
N THR A 683 24.07 -36.78 -26.93
CA THR A 683 22.69 -37.14 -27.25
C THR A 683 22.59 -38.62 -27.62
N LYS A 684 21.76 -39.39 -26.91
CA LYS A 684 21.36 -40.74 -27.35
C LYS A 684 20.18 -40.66 -28.31
N THR A 685 20.25 -41.36 -29.43
CA THR A 685 19.16 -41.55 -30.38
C THR A 685 19.14 -43.01 -30.87
N ARG A 686 18.10 -43.40 -31.63
CA ARG A 686 17.94 -44.77 -32.14
C ARG A 686 17.72 -44.74 -33.65
N ASN A 687 18.35 -45.64 -34.40
CA ASN A 687 18.13 -45.75 -35.85
C ASN A 687 16.82 -46.51 -36.18
N VAL A 688 16.51 -46.66 -37.46
CA VAL A 688 15.28 -47.34 -37.94
C VAL A 688 15.30 -48.86 -37.68
N HIS A 689 16.48 -49.45 -37.46
CA HIS A 689 16.67 -50.88 -37.19
C HIS A 689 16.73 -51.24 -35.69
N GLY A 690 16.81 -50.24 -34.81
CA GLY A 690 16.81 -50.42 -33.35
C GLY A 690 18.18 -50.26 -32.67
N ASP A 691 19.20 -49.79 -33.35
CA ASP A 691 20.54 -49.58 -32.79
C ASP A 691 20.65 -48.24 -32.04
N GLU A 692 21.36 -48.20 -30.91
CA GLU A 692 21.65 -46.96 -30.18
C GLU A 692 22.81 -46.19 -30.81
N LEU A 693 22.55 -44.93 -31.15
CA LEU A 693 23.53 -43.95 -31.60
C LEU A 693 23.80 -42.93 -30.49
N ILE A 694 25.03 -42.87 -30.00
CA ILE A 694 25.50 -41.89 -29.01
C ILE A 694 26.34 -40.85 -29.74
N ILE A 695 25.88 -39.60 -29.78
CA ILE A 695 26.54 -38.51 -30.52
C ILE A 695 26.91 -37.37 -29.57
N SER A 696 28.20 -37.12 -29.44
CA SER A 696 28.78 -36.06 -28.61
C SER A 696 28.92 -34.77 -29.42
N THR A 697 28.31 -33.68 -28.95
CA THR A 697 28.41 -32.35 -29.58
C THR A 697 29.12 -31.38 -28.63
N VAL A 698 30.24 -30.84 -29.06
CA VAL A 698 31.13 -29.98 -28.25
C VAL A 698 30.90 -28.51 -28.57
N THR A 699 30.66 -28.16 -29.85
CA THR A 699 30.47 -26.76 -30.25
C THR A 699 28.98 -26.34 -30.29
N PRO A 700 28.66 -25.05 -30.06
CA PRO A 700 27.31 -24.52 -30.26
C PRO A 700 26.80 -24.69 -31.71
N TYR A 701 27.71 -24.76 -32.69
CA TYR A 701 27.38 -24.99 -34.10
C TYR A 701 26.91 -26.43 -34.34
N GLU A 702 27.60 -27.44 -33.81
CA GLU A 702 27.15 -28.84 -33.83
C GLU A 702 25.78 -29.00 -33.16
N GLN A 703 25.58 -28.38 -31.99
CA GLN A 703 24.31 -28.41 -31.27
C GLN A 703 23.16 -27.77 -32.06
N ALA A 704 23.44 -26.69 -32.80
CA ALA A 704 22.46 -26.05 -33.68
C ALA A 704 22.12 -26.91 -34.91
N ALA A 705 23.12 -27.54 -35.53
CA ALA A 705 22.93 -28.45 -36.66
C ALA A 705 22.17 -29.74 -36.26
N PHE A 706 22.46 -30.29 -35.08
CA PHE A 706 21.83 -31.50 -34.57
C PHE A 706 20.36 -31.28 -34.12
N ASN A 707 20.02 -30.07 -33.68
CA ASN A 707 18.63 -29.65 -33.36
C ASN A 707 17.71 -29.49 -34.59
N SER A 708 18.14 -29.90 -35.78
CA SER A 708 17.34 -29.84 -37.02
C SER A 708 16.05 -30.66 -36.98
N LYS A 709 15.89 -31.62 -36.05
CA LYS A 709 14.62 -32.30 -35.76
C LYS A 709 13.72 -31.45 -34.86
N THR A 710 12.87 -30.63 -35.47
CA THR A 710 11.85 -29.86 -34.71
C THR A 710 10.87 -30.78 -33.97
N ASP A 711 10.79 -30.66 -32.64
CA ASP A 711 9.82 -31.43 -31.85
C ASP A 711 8.38 -30.95 -32.10
N TRP A 712 7.65 -31.76 -32.88
CA TRP A 712 6.26 -31.50 -33.24
C TRP A 712 5.29 -31.74 -32.08
N ARG A 713 5.62 -32.60 -31.10
CA ARG A 713 4.73 -32.95 -29.98
C ARG A 713 4.57 -31.76 -29.04
N VAL A 714 5.68 -31.14 -28.65
CA VAL A 714 5.68 -29.92 -27.81
C VAL A 714 4.93 -28.78 -28.51
N ARG A 715 5.06 -28.65 -29.84
CA ARG A 715 4.32 -27.66 -30.64
C ARG A 715 2.82 -27.96 -30.69
N ALA A 716 2.42 -29.22 -30.89
CA ALA A 716 1.01 -29.63 -30.90
C ALA A 716 0.33 -29.39 -29.52
N ILE A 717 1.01 -29.73 -28.42
CA ILE A 717 0.52 -29.45 -27.06
C ILE A 717 0.42 -27.95 -26.82
N SER A 718 1.42 -27.17 -27.26
CA SER A 718 1.40 -25.70 -27.17
C SER A 718 0.22 -25.08 -27.95
N ALA A 719 -0.12 -25.63 -29.12
CA ALA A 719 -1.20 -25.13 -29.96
C ALA A 719 -2.59 -25.22 -29.29
N THR A 720 -2.82 -26.22 -28.44
CA THR A 720 -4.10 -26.36 -27.70
C THR A 720 -4.40 -25.18 -26.77
N ASN A 721 -3.40 -24.38 -26.40
CA ASN A 721 -3.54 -23.24 -25.49
C ASN A 721 -3.72 -21.89 -26.22
N LEU A 722 -3.67 -21.84 -27.56
CA LEU A 722 -3.71 -20.58 -28.33
C LEU A 722 -4.97 -19.75 -28.08
N TYR A 723 -6.11 -20.38 -27.77
CA TYR A 723 -7.37 -19.68 -27.43
C TYR A 723 -7.23 -18.73 -26.23
N LEU A 724 -6.29 -18.99 -25.30
CA LEU A 724 -6.04 -18.12 -24.15
C LEU A 724 -5.56 -16.71 -24.55
N ARG A 725 -4.89 -16.58 -25.70
CA ARG A 725 -4.36 -15.30 -26.21
C ARG A 725 -5.45 -14.38 -26.75
N VAL A 726 -6.61 -14.94 -27.13
CA VAL A 726 -7.77 -14.20 -27.67
C VAL A 726 -8.43 -13.29 -26.61
N ASN A 727 -8.08 -13.47 -25.33
CA ASN A 727 -8.46 -12.56 -24.25
C ASN A 727 -7.74 -11.19 -24.32
N HIS A 728 -6.58 -11.13 -24.97
CA HIS A 728 -5.73 -9.94 -25.05
C HIS A 728 -5.35 -9.66 -26.50
N ILE A 729 -6.31 -9.06 -27.21
CA ILE A 729 -6.14 -8.59 -28.59
C ILE A 729 -5.63 -7.16 -28.56
N TYR A 730 -4.48 -6.95 -29.19
CA TYR A 730 -4.00 -5.62 -29.57
C TYR A 730 -4.23 -5.44 -31.07
N VAL A 731 -4.64 -4.25 -31.46
CA VAL A 731 -4.74 -3.82 -32.87
C VAL A 731 -3.95 -2.53 -32.94
N ASN A 732 -2.94 -2.48 -33.82
CA ASN A 732 -2.19 -1.26 -34.01
C ASN A 732 -3.11 -0.19 -34.64
N SER A 733 -2.94 1.06 -34.22
CA SER A 733 -3.85 2.15 -34.56
C SER A 733 -3.08 3.46 -34.65
N ASP A 734 -2.44 3.67 -35.80
CA ASP A 734 -1.96 4.98 -36.22
C ASP A 734 -3.11 5.92 -36.59
N ASN A 735 -2.78 7.17 -36.94
CA ASN A 735 -3.77 8.17 -37.33
C ASN A 735 -4.57 7.70 -38.55
N VAL A 736 -5.91 7.61 -38.40
CA VAL A 736 -6.82 7.25 -39.48
C VAL A 736 -6.75 8.31 -40.57
N ASN A 737 -6.16 7.96 -41.71
CA ASN A 737 -6.08 8.83 -42.86
C ASN A 737 -7.43 8.84 -43.60
N GLU A 738 -8.08 10.01 -43.69
CA GLU A 738 -9.47 10.11 -44.21
C GLU A 738 -9.62 9.65 -45.67
N SER A 739 -8.53 9.61 -46.44
CA SER A 739 -8.49 9.11 -47.81
C SER A 739 -8.35 7.58 -47.92
N GLY A 740 -7.98 6.87 -46.86
CA GLY A 740 -7.65 5.45 -46.89
C GLY A 740 -8.85 4.51 -46.80
N TYR A 741 -8.64 3.24 -47.17
CA TYR A 741 -9.62 2.17 -46.94
C TYR A 741 -9.54 1.65 -45.50
N THR A 742 -10.69 1.35 -44.90
CA THR A 742 -10.81 0.76 -43.56
C THR A 742 -11.23 -0.71 -43.65
N TYR A 743 -10.40 -1.61 -43.13
CA TYR A 743 -10.63 -3.06 -43.22
C TYR A 743 -11.25 -3.59 -41.93
N ASN A 744 -12.42 -4.20 -42.04
CA ASN A 744 -13.12 -4.82 -40.91
C ASN A 744 -12.87 -6.34 -40.90
N MET A 745 -12.26 -6.84 -39.83
CA MET A 745 -11.99 -8.27 -39.61
C MET A 745 -12.98 -8.83 -38.57
N PRO A 746 -14.01 -9.60 -38.99
CA PRO A 746 -15.08 -10.01 -38.08
C PRO A 746 -14.62 -11.03 -37.02
N LYS A 747 -14.91 -10.75 -35.75
CA LYS A 747 -14.49 -11.59 -34.61
C LYS A 747 -15.05 -13.02 -34.60
N ASN A 748 -16.13 -13.26 -35.36
CA ASN A 748 -16.81 -14.56 -35.47
C ASN A 748 -17.51 -14.76 -36.83
N LEU A 749 -17.12 -14.00 -37.86
CA LEU A 749 -17.59 -14.09 -39.26
C LEU A 749 -19.10 -14.29 -39.47
N LEU A 750 -19.93 -13.29 -39.09
CA LEU A 750 -21.05 -12.78 -39.91
C LEU A 750 -21.82 -11.64 -39.25
N LYS A 751 -21.84 -10.46 -39.89
CA LYS A 751 -23.06 -9.69 -40.20
C LYS A 751 -22.70 -8.46 -41.05
N SER A 752 -23.25 -8.42 -42.26
CA SER A 752 -23.00 -7.36 -43.24
C SER A 752 -23.54 -6.00 -42.80
N ALA A 753 -22.83 -4.94 -43.22
CA ALA A 753 -23.31 -3.57 -43.23
C ALA A 753 -23.16 -3.01 -44.66
N PRO A 754 -24.20 -2.38 -45.23
CA PRO A 754 -24.10 -1.69 -46.53
C PRO A 754 -23.53 -0.26 -46.39
N ASP A 755 -23.44 0.44 -47.53
CA ASP A 755 -23.39 1.90 -47.64
C ASP A 755 -22.11 2.66 -47.20
N ASN A 756 -20.92 2.06 -47.32
CA ASN A 756 -19.68 2.85 -47.46
C ASN A 756 -18.60 2.18 -48.34
N PRO A 757 -18.26 2.71 -49.53
CA PRO A 757 -17.26 2.12 -50.42
C PRO A 757 -15.80 2.25 -49.92
N ARG A 758 -15.52 3.08 -48.91
CA ARG A 758 -14.21 3.14 -48.23
C ARG A 758 -14.06 2.08 -47.13
N VAL A 759 -15.11 1.34 -46.77
CA VAL A 759 -15.03 0.24 -45.80
C VAL A 759 -15.02 -1.09 -46.52
N LYS A 760 -14.05 -1.96 -46.20
CA LYS A 760 -13.88 -3.28 -46.79
C LYS A 760 -14.09 -4.36 -45.72
N GLU A 761 -15.08 -5.23 -45.92
CA GLU A 761 -15.42 -6.31 -44.99
C GLU A 761 -14.72 -7.61 -45.42
N ILE A 762 -13.89 -8.19 -44.54
CA ILE A 762 -13.28 -9.51 -44.79
C ILE A 762 -14.34 -10.58 -44.53
N ARG A 763 -14.85 -11.20 -45.61
CA ARG A 763 -15.94 -12.20 -45.55
C ARG A 763 -15.49 -13.65 -45.56
N CYS A 764 -14.31 -13.93 -46.09
CA CYS A 764 -13.72 -15.27 -46.15
C CYS A 764 -12.19 -15.17 -46.05
N CYS A 765 -11.55 -16.29 -45.71
CA CYS A 765 -10.11 -16.48 -45.78
C CYS A 765 -9.87 -17.89 -46.29
N ASP A 766 -9.07 -18.04 -47.36
CA ASP A 766 -8.70 -19.35 -47.91
C ASP A 766 -7.38 -19.87 -47.32
N GLY A 767 -7.20 -21.19 -47.29
CA GLY A 767 -6.16 -21.89 -46.53
C GLY A 767 -5.03 -22.47 -47.38
N ALA A 768 -4.02 -21.67 -47.69
CA ALA A 768 -2.81 -22.12 -48.39
C ALA A 768 -1.68 -22.63 -47.46
N THR A 769 -0.74 -23.40 -48.01
CA THR A 769 0.11 -24.35 -47.25
C THR A 769 1.58 -23.95 -47.10
N ALA A 770 2.31 -24.72 -46.27
CA ALA A 770 3.77 -24.73 -46.07
C ALA A 770 4.41 -23.42 -45.54
N GLY A 771 4.54 -23.34 -44.21
CA GLY A 771 5.42 -22.35 -43.55
C GLY A 771 6.81 -22.90 -43.25
N LYS A 772 7.85 -22.10 -43.50
CA LYS A 772 9.21 -22.28 -42.95
C LYS A 772 9.46 -21.23 -41.86
N LEU A 773 10.51 -21.42 -41.06
CA LEU A 773 11.06 -20.33 -40.27
C LEU A 773 12.23 -19.71 -41.05
N PRO A 774 12.24 -18.39 -41.33
CA PRO A 774 11.29 -17.35 -40.94
C PRO A 774 10.47 -16.82 -42.15
N GLY A 775 9.56 -17.60 -42.75
CA GLY A 775 8.76 -17.14 -43.89
C GLY A 775 7.73 -18.15 -44.43
N CYS A 776 6.60 -17.67 -44.95
CA CYS A 776 5.56 -18.48 -45.56
C CYS A 776 5.78 -18.66 -47.07
N SER A 777 5.69 -19.87 -47.61
CA SER A 777 5.78 -20.11 -49.06
C SER A 777 4.39 -20.28 -49.68
N LEU A 778 3.68 -19.16 -49.85
CA LEU A 778 2.37 -19.13 -50.49
C LEU A 778 2.45 -19.52 -51.98
N ALA A 779 1.40 -20.19 -52.45
CA ALA A 779 1.16 -20.33 -53.88
C ALA A 779 0.85 -18.95 -54.50
N VAL A 780 1.37 -18.70 -55.71
CA VAL A 780 1.21 -17.39 -56.39
C VAL A 780 0.06 -17.40 -57.41
N VAL A 781 -0.51 -18.58 -57.66
CA VAL A 781 -1.79 -18.76 -58.35
C VAL A 781 -2.91 -18.55 -57.34
N LEU A 782 -3.94 -17.79 -57.70
CA LEU A 782 -5.09 -17.51 -56.84
C LEU A 782 -6.07 -18.70 -56.83
N PRO A 783 -6.82 -18.90 -55.73
CA PRO A 783 -7.82 -19.96 -55.66
C PRO A 783 -9.00 -19.64 -56.58
N GLU A 784 -9.33 -20.56 -57.48
CA GLU A 784 -10.53 -20.51 -58.31
C GLU A 784 -11.62 -21.40 -57.68
N ASN A 785 -12.75 -20.81 -57.32
CA ASN A 785 -13.86 -21.49 -56.64
C ASN A 785 -15.17 -20.70 -56.85
N ASP A 786 -16.27 -21.38 -57.14
CA ASP A 786 -17.58 -20.76 -57.40
C ASP A 786 -18.07 -19.86 -56.25
N LEU A 787 -17.67 -20.14 -55.01
CA LEU A 787 -18.01 -19.36 -53.81
C LEU A 787 -17.28 -18.01 -53.72
N LEU A 788 -16.28 -17.76 -54.55
CA LEU A 788 -15.53 -16.49 -54.61
C LEU A 788 -16.12 -15.52 -55.65
N ASN A 789 -17.09 -15.95 -56.47
CA ASN A 789 -17.74 -15.11 -57.45
C ASN A 789 -18.43 -13.90 -56.78
N GLY A 790 -18.02 -12.68 -57.17
CA GLY A 790 -18.54 -11.43 -56.60
C GLY A 790 -17.81 -10.93 -55.35
N LEU A 791 -16.69 -11.55 -54.95
CA LEU A 791 -15.80 -11.03 -53.90
C LEU A 791 -14.54 -10.36 -54.49
N GLU A 792 -14.11 -9.26 -53.88
CA GLU A 792 -12.86 -8.55 -54.23
C GLU A 792 -11.71 -9.06 -53.34
N PRO A 793 -10.52 -9.41 -53.87
CA PRO A 793 -9.42 -9.90 -53.05
C PRO A 793 -8.77 -8.75 -52.27
N LEU A 794 -8.92 -8.76 -50.94
CA LEU A 794 -8.43 -7.70 -50.05
C LEU A 794 -6.97 -7.85 -49.60
N GLY A 795 -6.24 -8.85 -50.10
CA GLY A 795 -4.86 -9.14 -49.70
C GLY A 795 -4.70 -10.49 -48.99
N TRP A 796 -3.78 -10.58 -48.03
CA TRP A 796 -3.45 -11.82 -47.33
C TRP A 796 -3.15 -11.64 -45.83
N LEU A 797 -3.25 -12.74 -45.08
CA LEU A 797 -3.07 -12.83 -43.63
C LEU A 797 -1.98 -13.87 -43.32
N HIS A 798 -1.05 -13.57 -42.40
CA HIS A 798 -0.14 -14.58 -41.87
C HIS A 798 0.19 -14.35 -40.40
N THR A 799 0.72 -15.38 -39.74
CA THR A 799 1.21 -15.29 -38.36
C THR A 799 2.72 -15.05 -38.33
N GLN A 800 3.20 -14.32 -37.34
CA GLN A 800 4.63 -14.11 -37.10
C GLN A 800 4.99 -14.27 -35.61
N SER A 801 6.24 -14.69 -35.37
CA SER A 801 6.72 -15.09 -34.02
C SER A 801 7.17 -13.93 -33.14
N ASN A 802 7.49 -12.78 -33.75
CA ASN A 802 7.82 -11.52 -33.10
C ASN A 802 6.95 -10.43 -33.73
N GLU A 803 6.68 -9.37 -32.97
CA GLU A 803 6.06 -8.14 -33.48
C GLU A 803 7.13 -7.29 -34.18
N LEU A 804 6.83 -6.78 -35.37
CA LEU A 804 7.70 -5.93 -36.17
C LEU A 804 7.03 -4.57 -36.40
N PRO A 805 7.77 -3.45 -36.36
CA PRO A 805 7.22 -2.11 -36.58
C PRO A 805 6.95 -1.79 -38.07
N ALA A 806 7.28 -2.71 -38.98
CA ALA A 806 7.05 -2.64 -40.41
C ALA A 806 6.94 -4.07 -40.98
N LEU A 807 6.36 -4.20 -42.18
CA LEU A 807 6.32 -5.45 -42.93
C LEU A 807 7.73 -6.01 -43.13
N SER A 808 7.92 -7.33 -43.02
CA SER A 808 9.26 -7.89 -43.23
C SER A 808 9.65 -7.84 -44.72
N PRO A 809 10.96 -7.84 -45.04
CA PRO A 809 11.41 -7.90 -46.43
C PRO A 809 10.85 -9.11 -47.20
N GLN A 810 10.54 -10.21 -46.53
CA GLN A 810 9.92 -11.38 -47.16
C GLN A 810 8.45 -11.17 -47.47
N ASP A 811 7.71 -10.43 -46.64
CA ASP A 811 6.30 -10.14 -46.86
C ASP A 811 6.15 -9.14 -48.02
N VAL A 812 7.00 -8.11 -48.06
CA VAL A 812 7.10 -7.15 -49.18
C VAL A 812 7.48 -7.86 -50.49
N VAL A 813 8.47 -8.76 -50.48
CA VAL A 813 8.88 -9.53 -51.67
C VAL A 813 7.81 -10.55 -52.09
N SER A 814 7.08 -11.15 -51.15
CA SER A 814 6.00 -12.10 -51.49
C SER A 814 4.78 -11.38 -52.05
N HIS A 815 4.37 -10.27 -51.42
CA HIS A 815 3.25 -9.45 -51.85
C HIS A 815 3.49 -8.79 -53.20
N SER A 816 4.68 -8.22 -53.45
CA SER A 816 5.04 -7.68 -54.77
C SER A 816 5.03 -8.75 -55.87
N ARG A 817 5.49 -9.99 -55.59
CA ARG A 817 5.38 -11.12 -56.53
C ARG A 817 3.94 -11.55 -56.81
N ILE A 818 3.05 -11.49 -55.80
CA ILE A 818 1.63 -11.80 -55.96
C ILE A 818 0.94 -10.70 -56.77
N LEU A 819 1.15 -9.43 -56.43
CA LEU A 819 0.66 -8.27 -57.19
C LEU A 819 1.15 -8.29 -58.63
N GLU A 820 2.44 -8.55 -58.86
CA GLU A 820 3.03 -8.53 -60.20
C GLU A 820 2.43 -9.58 -61.14
N LYS A 821 2.11 -10.76 -60.61
CA LYS A 821 1.49 -11.84 -61.40
C LYS A 821 -0.02 -11.69 -61.54
N ASN A 822 -0.68 -11.05 -60.58
CA ASN A 822 -2.14 -10.95 -60.51
C ASN A 822 -2.68 -9.52 -60.76
N LYS A 823 -1.96 -8.68 -61.51
CA LYS A 823 -2.27 -7.26 -61.84
C LYS A 823 -3.67 -6.96 -62.40
N ARG A 824 -4.46 -7.99 -62.76
CA ARG A 824 -5.85 -7.85 -63.27
C ARG A 824 -6.92 -8.11 -62.19
N GLN A 825 -6.54 -8.69 -61.06
CA GLN A 825 -7.47 -9.10 -59.99
C GLN A 825 -7.10 -8.48 -58.64
N TRP A 826 -5.81 -8.23 -58.37
CA TRP A 826 -5.36 -7.53 -57.17
C TRP A 826 -5.07 -6.06 -57.49
N ASP A 827 -5.56 -5.18 -56.63
CA ASP A 827 -5.46 -3.73 -56.74
C ASP A 827 -4.47 -3.20 -55.69
N GLY A 828 -3.41 -2.53 -56.14
CA GLY A 828 -2.31 -2.08 -55.28
C GLY A 828 -2.74 -1.09 -54.20
N ASP A 829 -3.81 -0.32 -54.42
CA ASP A 829 -4.33 0.64 -53.45
C ASP A 829 -5.35 0.02 -52.47
N LYS A 830 -5.67 -1.28 -52.62
CA LYS A 830 -6.67 -1.99 -51.81
C LYS A 830 -6.21 -3.30 -51.18
N CYS A 831 -5.13 -3.93 -51.65
CA CYS A 831 -4.65 -5.19 -51.09
C CYS A 831 -3.69 -4.93 -49.91
N ILE A 832 -4.00 -5.47 -48.73
CA ILE A 832 -3.20 -5.31 -47.50
C ILE A 832 -2.44 -6.59 -47.11
N ILE A 833 -1.53 -6.48 -46.13
CA ILE A 833 -0.85 -7.61 -45.50
C ILE A 833 -1.15 -7.61 -44.00
N MET A 834 -2.10 -8.44 -43.57
CA MET A 834 -2.46 -8.51 -42.16
C MET A 834 -1.48 -9.45 -41.41
N THR A 835 -0.72 -8.88 -40.49
CA THR A 835 0.28 -9.56 -39.68
C THR A 835 -0.27 -9.88 -38.28
N CYS A 836 -0.33 -11.17 -37.93
CA CYS A 836 -0.73 -11.65 -36.62
C CYS A 836 0.50 -12.00 -35.77
N SER A 837 0.94 -11.05 -34.95
CA SER A 837 2.13 -11.17 -34.11
C SER A 837 1.83 -11.89 -32.79
N PHE A 838 2.52 -12.99 -32.52
CA PHE A 838 2.33 -13.77 -31.29
C PHE A 838 3.17 -13.25 -30.11
N THR A 839 2.52 -12.52 -29.21
CA THR A 839 3.12 -12.06 -27.94
C THR A 839 2.76 -13.00 -26.77
N PRO A 840 3.55 -13.05 -25.67
CA PRO A 840 3.29 -13.99 -24.58
C PRO A 840 1.96 -13.74 -23.85
N GLY A 841 0.95 -14.59 -24.11
CA GLY A 841 -0.39 -14.47 -23.52
C GLY A 841 -1.35 -13.52 -24.27
N SER A 842 -0.97 -13.03 -25.46
CA SER A 842 -1.73 -12.06 -26.26
C SER A 842 -1.48 -12.24 -27.76
N PHE A 843 -2.19 -11.49 -28.60
CA PHE A 843 -1.78 -11.32 -30.00
C PHE A 843 -1.96 -9.87 -30.46
N SER A 844 -1.12 -9.44 -31.39
CA SER A 844 -1.16 -8.10 -31.97
C SER A 844 -1.44 -8.18 -33.48
N LEU A 845 -2.39 -7.38 -33.94
CA LEU A 845 -2.77 -7.22 -35.35
C LEU A 845 -2.19 -5.91 -35.88
N THR A 846 -1.46 -5.97 -36.99
CA THR A 846 -1.16 -4.80 -37.85
C THR A 846 -1.53 -5.17 -39.28
N ALA A 847 -2.01 -4.20 -40.06
CA ALA A 847 -2.53 -4.38 -41.42
C ALA A 847 -1.98 -3.29 -42.36
#